data_AF-A0A5C3EM55-F1
#
_entry.id   AF-A0A5C3EM55-F1
#
_cell.length_a   1.000
_cell.length_b   1.000
_cell.length_c   1.000
_cell.angle_alpha   90.00
_cell.angle_beta   90.00
_cell.angle_gamma   90.00
#
_symmetry.space_group_name_H-M   'P 1'
#
loop_
_entity.id
_entity.type
_entity.pdbx_description
1 polymer ?
#
loop_
_entity_poly.entity_id
_entity_poly.type
_entity_poly.pdbx_seq_one_letter_code
_entity_poly.pdbx_strand_id
1 'polypeptide(L)'
;MSSIPVPQTVKRQRSAATLPGTAGPSKIREPAAGRAVPNTRSVSTVDSGRFVPARRTVATTLPRAPMTNTTNRPGVGATTRSVSASSKIASGAALAGGATVRRGVTSVTRLRPGTNSAVAASSSRTSNGSVTSVGSTDVDPSRMDAMESRLASMAELFELERQKTEEKWNKERSERLAQEDKVRQLEEDLIEQRKIAQSKQDEIKRRRTLADDEVLQLTAKFNRDKRMLETELEQERETVAALKATLNQQSTSHLTMESTNAALRSQIQVLQDEIEALRAKMATMDKDLTQTKEANLDLENELREAESLRRKLHNEVQELRGNIRVFCRVRPPSNNDVNNGIEALATIRFPNEREANQIELLAAGESALGTVTMRNHLFTFDRVFQPTASQADVFEEIAHLTQSVLDGYNTSIFAYGQTGSGKTHTLEGAPDSITNFASDPSADEGAGLIPRAVQMLWSTAESLKDKGWKYDFQGSMLEIYLDNINDLLGKTEVDKAKHEIKHDKGRTTVSDTVVVPLDSPAQVFALLEKAKKRRQVAATLMNERSSRSHSVFMLRVRGQNATTMEACDAVLSLVDLAGSERLANSGSDKDPIRLKEAQSINKSLSSLADVISALGQNKSSSSLNHIPYRNSTLTWLLKNSLGGNSKTLMLLALSPMAAHLNESLCSLRFATKVNSTTIGTAKAIKSIAN
;
A
#
# COMPACT_ATOMS: atom_id res chain seq x y z
N MET A 1 64.67 35.47 -24.21
CA MET A 1 65.02 36.35 -23.08
C MET A 1 64.67 35.56 -21.82
N SER A 2 65.62 34.85 -21.21
CA SER A 2 66.55 35.33 -20.16
C SER A 2 65.84 35.53 -18.80
N SER A 3 66.23 34.88 -17.69
CA SER A 3 67.36 33.94 -17.48
C SER A 3 67.16 33.05 -16.23
N ILE A 4 67.81 31.88 -16.19
CA ILE A 4 67.90 30.97 -15.02
C ILE A 4 69.10 31.39 -14.14
N PRO A 5 69.12 31.08 -12.82
CA PRO A 5 69.95 29.94 -12.39
C PRO A 5 69.38 29.12 -11.19
N VAL A 6 69.82 27.86 -11.06
CA VAL A 6 69.47 26.92 -9.95
C VAL A 6 70.70 26.05 -9.65
N PRO A 7 71.30 26.13 -8.45
CA PRO A 7 71.27 25.02 -7.47
C PRO A 7 71.25 25.56 -5.99
N GLN A 8 71.43 24.84 -4.87
CA GLN A 8 71.97 23.50 -4.56
C GLN A 8 71.17 22.78 -3.43
N THR A 9 71.52 21.51 -3.21
CA THR A 9 71.33 20.66 -2.00
C THR A 9 72.21 21.15 -0.81
N VAL A 10 72.35 20.55 0.40
CA VAL A 10 72.27 19.16 0.91
C VAL A 10 72.08 19.18 2.45
N LYS A 11 71.35 18.22 3.05
CA LYS A 11 71.81 17.32 4.17
C LYS A 11 70.68 16.57 4.88
N ARG A 12 70.88 15.25 5.03
CA ARG A 12 70.22 14.42 6.06
C ARG A 12 70.84 14.70 7.42
N GLN A 13 70.05 14.61 8.49
CA GLN A 13 70.51 14.01 9.74
C GLN A 13 69.48 12.98 10.21
N ARG A 14 69.98 11.80 10.59
CA ARG A 14 69.27 10.85 11.46
C ARG A 14 69.83 11.04 12.86
N SER A 15 68.97 11.07 13.86
CA SER A 15 69.33 10.84 15.27
C SER A 15 68.44 9.73 15.80
N ALA A 16 69.05 8.74 16.46
CA ALA A 16 68.35 7.61 17.04
C ALA A 16 68.79 7.45 18.50
N ALA A 17 67.84 7.54 19.42
CA ALA A 17 67.98 7.29 20.85
C ALA A 17 66.56 7.29 21.48
N THR A 18 66.24 6.55 22.54
CA THR A 18 66.85 5.35 23.14
C THR A 18 65.76 4.67 23.98
N LEU A 19 65.65 3.34 23.93
CA LEU A 19 64.80 2.59 24.86
C LEU A 19 65.53 2.35 26.19
N PRO A 20 64.81 2.46 27.32
CA PRO A 20 65.00 1.56 28.45
C PRO A 20 63.75 0.68 28.63
N GLY A 21 63.96 -0.60 28.93
CA GLY A 21 62.91 -1.56 29.27
C GLY A 21 63.10 -2.16 30.66
N THR A 22 62.42 -3.28 30.95
CA THR A 22 62.34 -3.98 32.26
C THR A 22 61.53 -3.22 33.33
N ALA A 23 60.79 -3.83 34.25
CA ALA A 23 60.28 -5.21 34.42
C ALA A 23 58.83 -5.11 34.96
N GLY A 24 57.93 -6.07 34.78
CA GLY A 24 57.87 -7.36 35.52
C GLY A 24 56.39 -7.62 35.96
N PRO A 25 55.98 -8.86 36.32
CA PRO A 25 54.55 -9.23 36.31
C PRO A 25 53.87 -9.47 37.68
N SER A 26 52.55 -9.30 37.73
CA SER A 26 51.61 -9.88 38.73
C SER A 26 50.19 -9.86 38.13
N LYS A 27 49.53 -11.00 37.81
CA LYS A 27 48.93 -12.06 38.64
C LYS A 27 47.68 -11.67 39.46
N ILE A 28 46.53 -12.16 38.98
CA ILE A 28 45.40 -12.76 39.72
C ILE A 28 44.59 -11.84 40.67
N ARG A 29 43.34 -11.55 40.28
CA ARG A 29 42.15 -11.99 41.05
C ARG A 29 40.83 -11.89 40.27
N GLU A 30 40.09 -12.99 40.19
CA GLU A 30 38.61 -12.96 40.13
C GLU A 30 38.06 -12.79 41.56
N PRO A 31 36.75 -12.53 41.72
CA PRO A 31 35.90 -13.67 42.09
C PRO A 31 34.61 -13.77 41.26
N ALA A 32 34.02 -14.96 41.26
CA ALA A 32 32.85 -15.31 40.46
C ALA A 32 31.53 -15.40 41.27
N ALA A 33 30.44 -15.54 40.52
CA ALA A 33 29.13 -16.07 40.89
C ALA A 33 28.21 -15.24 41.83
N GLY A 34 26.97 -15.06 41.38
CA GLY A 34 25.87 -14.40 42.10
C GLY A 34 24.50 -14.67 41.47
N ARG A 35 24.25 -15.92 41.03
CA ARG A 35 23.04 -16.31 40.29
C ARG A 35 21.92 -16.68 41.26
N ALA A 36 20.88 -15.83 41.36
CA ALA A 36 19.67 -16.13 42.10
C ALA A 36 18.41 -15.81 41.26
N VAL A 37 17.54 -16.81 41.12
CA VAL A 37 16.18 -16.67 40.58
C VAL A 37 15.22 -17.02 41.73
N PRO A 38 14.09 -16.31 41.84
CA PRO A 38 12.83 -16.96 42.19
C PRO A 38 11.77 -16.72 41.11
N ASN A 39 11.02 -17.77 40.79
CA ASN A 39 9.93 -17.75 39.82
C ASN A 39 8.72 -18.51 40.40
N THR A 40 7.68 -17.79 40.80
CA THR A 40 6.38 -18.38 41.15
C THR A 40 5.22 -17.43 40.90
N ARG A 41 4.34 -17.84 39.98
CA ARG A 41 2.85 -17.76 40.03
C ARG A 41 2.20 -16.42 40.42
N SER A 42 1.54 -15.67 39.54
CA SER A 42 0.36 -16.00 38.69
C SER A 42 -1.00 -15.98 39.42
N VAL A 43 -1.76 -14.90 39.22
CA VAL A 43 -3.24 -14.87 39.23
C VAL A 43 -3.66 -14.04 38.01
N SER A 44 -4.80 -14.39 37.38
CA SER A 44 -5.24 -13.87 36.09
C SER A 44 -6.64 -13.25 36.16
N THR A 45 -6.83 -12.07 35.58
CA THR A 45 -8.16 -11.61 35.11
C THR A 45 -8.06 -10.82 33.81
N VAL A 46 -8.91 -11.23 32.88
CA VAL A 46 -9.21 -10.72 31.53
C VAL A 46 -9.68 -9.25 31.55
N ASP A 47 -9.21 -8.42 30.60
CA ASP A 47 -10.06 -7.85 29.53
C ASP A 47 -9.21 -7.31 28.36
N SER A 48 -9.81 -7.18 27.16
CA SER A 48 -9.10 -6.81 25.93
C SER A 48 -9.97 -6.01 24.94
N GLY A 49 -10.06 -4.69 25.13
CA GLY A 49 -10.71 -3.76 24.20
C GLY A 49 -9.75 -3.18 23.15
N ARG A 50 -9.84 -3.62 21.89
CA ARG A 50 -9.25 -2.89 20.74
C ARG A 50 -10.15 -1.73 20.34
N PHE A 51 -9.60 -0.54 20.13
CA PHE A 51 -10.29 0.58 19.49
C PHE A 51 -9.55 1.07 18.25
N VAL A 52 -10.29 1.65 17.29
CA VAL A 52 -9.83 1.96 15.92
C VAL A 52 -9.61 3.47 15.76
N PRO A 53 -8.54 3.93 15.09
CA PRO A 53 -8.34 5.37 14.84
C PRO A 53 -9.33 5.91 13.80
N ALA A 54 -10.10 6.93 14.17
CA ALA A 54 -11.03 7.60 13.27
C ALA A 54 -10.31 8.65 12.38
N ARG A 55 -10.56 8.60 11.06
CA ARG A 55 -10.00 9.56 10.10
C ARG A 55 -11.02 10.68 9.84
N ARG A 56 -10.71 11.92 10.25
CA ARG A 56 -11.56 13.10 9.96
C ARG A 56 -11.67 13.33 8.46
N THR A 57 -12.89 13.57 7.99
CA THR A 57 -13.19 14.15 6.68
C THR A 57 -13.17 15.68 6.76
N VAL A 58 -12.81 16.32 5.65
CA VAL A 58 -13.02 17.76 5.42
C VAL A 58 -13.92 17.88 4.19
N ALA A 59 -14.89 18.79 4.24
CA ALA A 59 -15.85 19.00 3.16
C ALA A 59 -15.57 20.31 2.41
N THR A 60 -15.75 20.28 1.09
CA THR A 60 -15.75 21.46 0.21
C THR A 60 -16.89 21.31 -0.79
N THR A 61 -17.53 22.42 -1.16
CA THR A 61 -18.86 22.40 -1.83
C THR A 61 -18.94 23.33 -3.03
N LEU A 62 -19.95 23.05 -3.89
CA LEU A 62 -20.44 23.86 -5.03
C LEU A 62 -19.62 23.78 -6.34
N PRO A 63 -20.24 24.02 -7.53
CA PRO A 63 -21.67 23.99 -7.88
C PRO A 63 -21.99 23.04 -9.07
N ARG A 64 -23.23 23.10 -9.59
CA ARG A 64 -23.83 22.16 -10.56
C ARG A 64 -24.28 22.88 -11.84
N ALA A 65 -24.07 22.27 -13.00
CA ALA A 65 -24.77 22.60 -14.26
C ALA A 65 -25.16 21.30 -15.03
N PRO A 66 -26.18 21.31 -15.92
CA PRO A 66 -26.81 20.08 -16.42
C PRO A 66 -26.67 19.83 -17.94
N MET A 67 -27.01 18.64 -18.41
CA MET A 67 -27.70 18.41 -19.71
C MET A 67 -28.52 17.09 -19.70
N THR A 68 -29.81 17.26 -19.98
CA THR A 68 -30.78 16.37 -20.68
C THR A 68 -30.47 14.89 -20.99
N ASN A 69 -31.49 14.04 -20.79
CA ASN A 69 -31.60 12.70 -21.38
C ASN A 69 -32.98 12.53 -22.04
N THR A 70 -33.08 11.82 -23.17
CA THR A 70 -34.23 11.85 -24.11
C THR A 70 -35.19 10.66 -24.00
N THR A 71 -36.46 10.85 -24.36
CA THR A 71 -37.49 9.79 -24.38
C THR A 71 -38.49 9.93 -25.54
N ASN A 72 -38.71 8.85 -26.32
CA ASN A 72 -40.01 8.28 -26.77
C ASN A 72 -40.00 7.61 -28.17
N ARG A 73 -40.43 6.32 -28.20
CA ARG A 73 -41.53 5.66 -28.99
C ARG A 73 -41.82 6.04 -30.47
N PRO A 74 -42.47 5.17 -31.32
CA PRO A 74 -43.58 4.21 -31.06
C PRO A 74 -43.14 2.73 -30.90
N GLY A 75 -43.97 1.65 -30.82
CA GLY A 75 -45.42 1.39 -31.06
C GLY A 75 -45.57 0.33 -32.18
N VAL A 76 -46.17 -0.87 -32.02
CA VAL A 76 -47.61 -1.27 -31.87
C VAL A 76 -47.70 -2.76 -31.41
N GLY A 77 -48.88 -3.26 -31.00
CA GLY A 77 -49.13 -4.65 -30.52
C GLY A 77 -49.28 -5.75 -31.62
N ALA A 78 -49.96 -6.89 -31.41
CA ALA A 78 -50.80 -7.32 -30.27
C ALA A 78 -51.01 -8.88 -30.19
N THR A 79 -51.45 -9.36 -29.02
CA THR A 79 -52.21 -10.62 -28.72
C THR A 79 -51.97 -11.93 -29.50
N THR A 80 -51.67 -13.02 -28.77
CA THR A 80 -52.50 -14.27 -28.73
C THR A 80 -52.09 -15.20 -27.58
N ARG A 81 -52.95 -16.18 -27.22
CA ARG A 81 -52.68 -17.28 -26.25
C ARG A 81 -52.61 -18.61 -27.00
N SER A 82 -51.66 -19.49 -26.67
CA SER A 82 -51.80 -20.94 -26.83
C SER A 82 -50.79 -21.72 -25.96
N VAL A 83 -50.96 -23.04 -25.89
CA VAL A 83 -50.38 -23.96 -24.90
C VAL A 83 -49.21 -24.79 -25.47
N SER A 84 -48.59 -25.61 -24.60
CA SER A 84 -47.48 -26.58 -24.86
C SER A 84 -46.15 -25.94 -25.32
N ALA A 85 -45.00 -26.06 -24.64
CA ALA A 85 -44.40 -27.10 -23.79
C ALA A 85 -43.80 -28.29 -24.56
N SER A 86 -42.47 -28.36 -24.60
CA SER A 86 -41.69 -29.55 -24.20
C SER A 86 -40.18 -29.30 -24.28
N SER A 87 -39.47 -29.48 -23.16
CA SER A 87 -38.10 -29.99 -23.14
C SER A 87 -38.07 -31.20 -22.19
N LYS A 88 -37.45 -32.30 -22.64
CA LYS A 88 -37.45 -33.60 -21.96
C LYS A 88 -36.23 -33.74 -21.04
N ILE A 89 -36.34 -34.49 -19.94
CA ILE A 89 -35.27 -35.41 -19.46
C ILE A 89 -35.90 -36.65 -18.79
N ALA A 90 -35.62 -37.84 -19.35
CA ALA A 90 -35.45 -39.20 -18.73
C ALA A 90 -36.53 -39.75 -17.72
N SER A 91 -36.52 -41.01 -17.23
CA SER A 91 -35.73 -42.24 -17.51
C SER A 91 -36.42 -43.51 -16.94
N GLY A 92 -36.44 -44.63 -17.69
CA GLY A 92 -36.61 -46.02 -17.15
C GLY A 92 -37.99 -46.41 -16.56
N ALA A 93 -38.28 -47.69 -16.24
CA ALA A 93 -37.66 -48.96 -16.65
C ALA A 93 -38.58 -50.17 -16.29
N ALA A 94 -38.32 -51.34 -16.91
CA ALA A 94 -38.60 -52.72 -16.44
C ALA A 94 -40.04 -53.33 -16.39
N LEU A 95 -40.22 -54.35 -17.24
CA LEU A 95 -40.69 -55.74 -16.97
C LEU A 95 -42.18 -56.16 -16.73
N ALA A 96 -42.58 -57.10 -17.61
CA ALA A 96 -43.29 -58.37 -17.37
C ALA A 96 -44.83 -58.45 -17.15
N GLY A 97 -45.47 -59.40 -17.87
CA GLY A 97 -46.72 -60.07 -17.43
C GLY A 97 -47.75 -60.47 -18.51
N GLY A 98 -47.97 -61.79 -18.73
CA GLY A 98 -49.33 -62.35 -18.86
C GLY A 98 -49.93 -62.79 -20.23
N ALA A 99 -50.16 -64.11 -20.35
CA ALA A 99 -51.45 -64.75 -20.72
C ALA A 99 -52.13 -64.58 -22.12
N THR A 100 -51.77 -65.47 -23.04
CA THR A 100 -52.66 -66.48 -23.71
C THR A 100 -54.06 -66.17 -24.29
N VAL A 101 -54.21 -66.54 -25.59
CA VAL A 101 -55.28 -67.38 -26.21
C VAL A 101 -56.65 -66.77 -26.58
N ARG A 102 -57.00 -66.85 -27.89
CA ARG A 102 -58.16 -67.61 -28.42
C ARG A 102 -58.00 -67.99 -29.92
N ARG A 103 -58.82 -68.96 -30.39
CA ARG A 103 -58.77 -69.62 -31.73
C ARG A 103 -59.98 -69.24 -32.62
N GLY A 104 -59.82 -69.34 -33.94
CA GLY A 104 -60.90 -69.56 -34.94
C GLY A 104 -60.40 -69.38 -36.39
N VAL A 105 -60.45 -70.32 -37.35
CA VAL A 105 -61.59 -71.03 -38.01
C VAL A 105 -62.23 -70.13 -39.10
N THR A 106 -62.32 -70.47 -40.41
CA THR A 106 -62.05 -71.73 -41.18
C THR A 106 -61.75 -71.50 -42.70
N SER A 107 -61.48 -72.57 -43.46
CA SER A 107 -61.46 -72.63 -44.95
C SER A 107 -62.91 -72.84 -45.53
N VAL A 108 -63.25 -73.17 -46.79
CA VAL A 108 -62.68 -74.08 -47.85
C VAL A 108 -63.03 -73.56 -49.28
N THR A 109 -62.31 -74.02 -50.31
CA THR A 109 -62.47 -73.76 -51.76
C THR A 109 -63.70 -74.43 -52.45
N ARG A 110 -63.80 -74.41 -53.79
CA ARG A 110 -65.04 -74.55 -54.60
C ARG A 110 -65.17 -75.87 -55.42
N LEU A 111 -66.33 -76.56 -55.26
CA LEU A 111 -67.10 -77.44 -56.18
C LEU A 111 -66.46 -78.55 -57.08
N ARG A 112 -67.00 -79.78 -56.91
CA ARG A 112 -67.44 -80.84 -57.89
C ARG A 112 -66.54 -81.33 -59.06
N PRO A 113 -66.57 -82.66 -59.32
CA PRO A 113 -66.78 -83.19 -60.69
C PRO A 113 -67.58 -84.52 -60.82
N GLY A 114 -68.01 -84.86 -62.06
CA GLY A 114 -68.29 -86.23 -62.55
C GLY A 114 -69.73 -86.79 -62.45
N THR A 115 -70.15 -87.92 -63.09
CA THR A 115 -69.61 -88.70 -64.26
C THR A 115 -70.57 -89.89 -64.62
N ASN A 116 -70.35 -90.56 -65.78
CA ASN A 116 -70.71 -91.99 -66.09
C ASN A 116 -72.21 -92.35 -66.38
N SER A 117 -72.60 -93.07 -67.45
CA SER A 117 -72.54 -94.54 -67.79
C SER A 117 -73.89 -95.26 -67.51
N ALA A 118 -74.24 -96.45 -68.04
CA ALA A 118 -73.92 -97.24 -69.25
C ALA A 118 -74.84 -98.52 -69.29
N VAL A 119 -74.62 -99.46 -70.23
CA VAL A 119 -75.14 -100.87 -70.29
C VAL A 119 -76.69 -101.03 -70.44
N ALA A 120 -77.30 -102.15 -70.90
CA ALA A 120 -76.83 -103.47 -71.36
C ALA A 120 -77.79 -104.16 -72.39
N ALA A 121 -77.32 -105.26 -73.01
CA ALA A 121 -77.97 -106.57 -73.32
C ALA A 121 -79.51 -106.73 -73.47
N SER A 122 -80.08 -107.71 -74.20
CA SER A 122 -79.58 -108.65 -75.25
C SER A 122 -80.73 -109.53 -75.79
N SER A 123 -80.54 -110.15 -76.97
CA SER A 123 -81.12 -111.46 -77.37
C SER A 123 -82.62 -111.61 -77.73
N SER A 124 -82.85 -111.68 -79.05
CA SER A 124 -83.46 -112.82 -79.77
C SER A 124 -84.91 -112.80 -80.29
N ARG A 125 -84.99 -113.18 -81.58
CA ARG A 125 -85.97 -114.02 -82.30
C ARG A 125 -87.28 -113.47 -82.93
N THR A 126 -87.42 -113.91 -84.19
CA THR A 126 -88.62 -114.33 -84.96
C THR A 126 -89.55 -113.34 -85.70
N SER A 127 -89.61 -113.59 -87.02
CA SER A 127 -90.79 -113.61 -87.93
C SER A 127 -91.10 -112.42 -88.85
N ASN A 128 -91.30 -112.80 -90.12
CA ASN A 128 -92.11 -112.25 -91.21
C ASN A 128 -92.43 -110.73 -91.32
N GLY A 129 -92.09 -110.16 -92.49
CA GLY A 129 -93.16 -109.84 -93.45
C GLY A 129 -93.15 -108.45 -94.13
N SER A 130 -93.40 -108.48 -95.45
CA SER A 130 -93.96 -107.39 -96.29
C SER A 130 -93.12 -106.17 -96.72
N VAL A 131 -92.89 -106.09 -98.05
CA VAL A 131 -93.11 -104.95 -99.00
C VAL A 131 -93.50 -103.58 -98.38
N THR A 132 -92.98 -102.40 -98.80
CA THR A 132 -92.90 -101.93 -100.21
C THR A 132 -91.79 -100.92 -100.59
N SER A 133 -91.19 -101.14 -101.78
CA SER A 133 -90.77 -100.21 -102.86
C SER A 133 -90.01 -98.88 -102.61
N VAL A 134 -89.07 -98.60 -103.53
CA VAL A 134 -88.41 -97.30 -103.79
C VAL A 134 -88.64 -96.92 -105.27
N GLY A 135 -88.72 -95.62 -105.59
CA GLY A 135 -88.33 -95.12 -106.92
C GLY A 135 -89.46 -94.75 -107.90
N SER A 136 -89.23 -93.66 -108.63
CA SER A 136 -90.13 -92.93 -109.51
C SER A 136 -89.88 -93.18 -111.03
N THR A 137 -90.87 -92.87 -111.88
CA THR A 137 -90.76 -92.40 -113.31
C THR A 137 -90.15 -93.36 -114.38
N ASP A 138 -90.50 -93.39 -115.69
CA ASP A 138 -91.60 -92.77 -116.48
C ASP A 138 -91.80 -93.42 -117.90
N VAL A 139 -93.02 -93.29 -118.46
CA VAL A 139 -93.48 -93.17 -119.89
C VAL A 139 -92.95 -94.05 -121.08
N ASP A 140 -93.90 -94.74 -121.76
CA ASP A 140 -94.26 -94.92 -123.23
C ASP A 140 -93.24 -94.57 -124.39
N PRO A 141 -93.36 -95.03 -125.68
CA PRO A 141 -94.59 -95.45 -126.42
C PRO A 141 -94.53 -96.50 -127.58
N SER A 142 -95.69 -96.63 -128.28
CA SER A 142 -95.95 -97.19 -129.65
C SER A 142 -96.36 -98.69 -129.76
N ARG A 143 -97.18 -99.13 -130.74
CA ARG A 143 -97.74 -98.51 -131.97
C ARG A 143 -99.13 -99.12 -132.34
N MET A 144 -99.85 -98.54 -133.31
CA MET A 144 -101.24 -98.92 -133.66
C MET A 144 -101.41 -100.17 -134.54
N ASP A 145 -102.66 -100.65 -134.59
CA ASP A 145 -103.31 -101.43 -135.66
C ASP A 145 -102.92 -100.93 -137.08
N ALA A 146 -102.63 -101.76 -138.09
CA ALA A 146 -102.64 -103.23 -138.22
C ALA A 146 -101.30 -103.71 -138.85
N MET A 147 -100.82 -104.97 -138.82
CA MET A 147 -101.05 -106.22 -138.07
C MET A 147 -101.03 -107.43 -139.04
N GLU A 148 -99.85 -108.02 -139.25
CA GLU A 148 -99.65 -109.34 -139.89
C GLU A 148 -98.31 -109.96 -139.42
N SER A 149 -98.23 -111.29 -139.34
CA SER A 149 -97.05 -112.11 -138.93
C SER A 149 -96.50 -111.94 -137.50
N ARG A 150 -96.57 -112.99 -136.66
CA ARG A 150 -95.97 -113.02 -135.30
C ARG A 150 -95.81 -114.44 -134.70
N LEU A 151 -94.86 -115.27 -135.17
CA LEU A 151 -94.75 -116.66 -134.67
C LEU A 151 -93.35 -117.36 -134.73
N ALA A 152 -92.23 -116.61 -134.65
CA ALA A 152 -90.90 -117.19 -134.97
C ALA A 152 -89.74 -117.00 -133.96
N SER A 153 -89.91 -116.29 -132.83
CA SER A 153 -88.77 -115.79 -132.03
C SER A 153 -88.81 -116.19 -130.54
N MET A 154 -88.57 -117.47 -130.21
CA MET A 154 -88.69 -117.95 -128.80
C MET A 154 -87.75 -119.11 -128.39
N ALA A 155 -86.75 -119.48 -129.18
CA ALA A 155 -85.95 -120.71 -128.96
C ALA A 155 -84.58 -120.51 -128.29
N GLU A 156 -83.75 -119.58 -128.77
CA GLU A 156 -82.31 -119.50 -128.44
C GLU A 156 -81.95 -118.68 -127.17
N LEU A 157 -82.94 -118.16 -126.44
CA LEU A 157 -82.71 -117.20 -125.36
C LEU A 157 -82.15 -117.82 -124.05
N PHE A 158 -82.28 -119.14 -123.87
CA PHE A 158 -82.08 -119.80 -122.57
C PHE A 158 -80.63 -120.18 -122.23
N GLU A 159 -79.76 -120.45 -123.20
CA GLU A 159 -78.41 -120.98 -122.94
C GLU A 159 -77.50 -119.96 -122.22
N LEU A 160 -77.68 -118.66 -122.52
CA LEU A 160 -76.78 -117.59 -122.09
C LEU A 160 -77.02 -117.11 -120.64
N GLU A 161 -78.22 -117.33 -120.10
CA GLU A 161 -78.61 -116.79 -118.79
C GLU A 161 -78.02 -117.59 -117.62
N ARG A 162 -77.73 -118.89 -117.83
CA ARG A 162 -77.15 -119.78 -116.81
C ARG A 162 -75.72 -119.41 -116.41
N GLN A 163 -74.88 -118.92 -117.33
CA GLN A 163 -73.46 -118.66 -117.03
C GLN A 163 -73.24 -117.42 -116.15
N LYS A 164 -74.12 -116.40 -116.23
CA LYS A 164 -73.93 -115.12 -115.53
C LYS A 164 -74.25 -115.15 -114.03
N THR A 165 -74.92 -116.19 -113.53
CA THR A 165 -75.27 -116.30 -112.10
C THR A 165 -74.13 -116.88 -111.27
N GLU A 166 -73.30 -117.74 -111.85
CA GLU A 166 -72.26 -118.50 -111.13
C GLU A 166 -71.03 -117.63 -110.78
N GLU A 167 -70.58 -116.74 -111.69
CA GLU A 167 -69.50 -115.78 -111.41
C GLU A 167 -69.85 -114.81 -110.26
N LYS A 168 -71.13 -114.41 -110.17
CA LYS A 168 -71.58 -113.40 -109.22
C LYS A 168 -71.52 -113.89 -107.76
N TRP A 169 -71.80 -115.18 -107.54
CA TRP A 169 -71.77 -115.83 -106.22
C TRP A 169 -70.36 -115.91 -105.62
N ASN A 170 -69.35 -116.21 -106.44
CA ASN A 170 -67.96 -116.35 -105.96
C ASN A 170 -67.35 -115.01 -105.50
N LYS A 171 -67.74 -113.88 -106.09
CA LYS A 171 -67.22 -112.56 -105.70
C LYS A 171 -67.68 -112.13 -104.31
N GLU A 172 -68.98 -112.26 -104.01
CA GLU A 172 -69.57 -111.84 -102.73
C GLU A 172 -69.01 -112.62 -101.53
N ARG A 173 -68.64 -113.89 -101.74
CA ARG A 173 -67.99 -114.73 -100.71
C ARG A 173 -66.58 -114.24 -100.34
N SER A 174 -65.83 -113.69 -101.29
CA SER A 174 -64.46 -113.19 -101.05
C SER A 174 -64.46 -111.93 -100.17
N GLU A 175 -65.41 -111.01 -100.41
CA GLU A 175 -65.46 -109.72 -99.71
C GLU A 175 -65.89 -109.87 -98.24
N ARG A 176 -66.75 -110.85 -97.90
CA ARG A 176 -67.11 -111.14 -96.49
C ARG A 176 -65.91 -111.57 -95.63
N LEU A 177 -65.08 -112.47 -96.14
CA LEU A 177 -63.97 -113.06 -95.38
C LEU A 177 -62.91 -112.01 -95.04
N ALA A 178 -62.63 -111.09 -95.97
CA ALA A 178 -61.75 -109.93 -95.74
C ALA A 178 -62.32 -108.91 -94.72
N GLN A 179 -63.63 -108.92 -94.48
CA GLN A 179 -64.29 -108.03 -93.51
C GLN A 179 -64.14 -108.54 -92.07
N GLU A 180 -64.18 -109.87 -91.86
CA GLU A 180 -64.16 -110.49 -90.52
C GLU A 180 -62.78 -110.43 -89.85
N ASP A 181 -61.69 -110.76 -90.56
CA ASP A 181 -60.32 -110.64 -90.03
C ASP A 181 -60.00 -109.20 -89.60
N LYS A 182 -60.54 -108.21 -90.34
CA LYS A 182 -60.31 -106.79 -90.09
C LYS A 182 -61.02 -106.27 -88.83
N VAL A 183 -62.11 -106.90 -88.41
CA VAL A 183 -62.76 -106.60 -87.12
C VAL A 183 -61.91 -107.12 -85.97
N ARG A 184 -61.44 -108.37 -86.07
CA ARG A 184 -60.63 -109.02 -85.02
C ARG A 184 -59.36 -108.23 -84.67
N GLN A 185 -58.66 -107.72 -85.68
CA GLN A 185 -57.43 -106.95 -85.50
C GLN A 185 -57.67 -105.64 -84.72
N LEU A 186 -58.83 -105.00 -84.90
CA LEU A 186 -59.22 -103.78 -84.18
C LEU A 186 -59.61 -104.03 -82.71
N GLU A 187 -60.05 -105.23 -82.36
CA GLU A 187 -60.37 -105.57 -80.96
C GLU A 187 -59.10 -105.74 -80.10
N GLU A 188 -58.04 -106.33 -80.67
CA GLU A 188 -56.75 -106.50 -79.97
C GLU A 188 -56.08 -105.13 -79.71
N ASP A 189 -56.02 -104.25 -80.72
CA ASP A 189 -55.54 -102.86 -80.59
C ASP A 189 -56.24 -102.07 -79.47
N LEU A 190 -57.57 -102.23 -79.34
CA LEU A 190 -58.38 -101.52 -78.36
C LEU A 190 -58.07 -101.95 -76.91
N ILE A 191 -57.70 -103.22 -76.71
CA ILE A 191 -57.32 -103.76 -75.40
C ILE A 191 -55.95 -103.20 -74.98
N GLU A 192 -54.99 -103.15 -75.90
CA GLU A 192 -53.65 -102.60 -75.62
C GLU A 192 -53.72 -101.09 -75.31
N GLN A 193 -54.47 -100.30 -76.09
CA GLN A 193 -54.63 -98.87 -75.79
C GLN A 193 -55.23 -98.60 -74.41
N ARG A 194 -56.20 -99.41 -73.95
CA ARG A 194 -56.76 -99.28 -72.59
C ARG A 194 -55.72 -99.51 -71.50
N LYS A 195 -54.85 -100.51 -71.67
CA LYS A 195 -53.76 -100.84 -70.73
C LYS A 195 -52.74 -99.70 -70.64
N ILE A 196 -52.38 -99.11 -71.79
CA ILE A 196 -51.49 -97.93 -71.87
C ILE A 196 -52.13 -96.71 -71.21
N ALA A 197 -53.42 -96.46 -71.45
CA ALA A 197 -54.14 -95.32 -70.86
C ALA A 197 -54.21 -95.42 -69.33
N GLN A 198 -54.49 -96.61 -68.78
CA GLN A 198 -54.54 -96.82 -67.34
C GLN A 198 -53.17 -96.62 -66.67
N SER A 199 -52.09 -97.12 -67.28
CA SER A 199 -50.72 -96.86 -66.80
C SER A 199 -50.37 -95.37 -66.77
N LYS A 200 -50.72 -94.62 -67.83
CA LYS A 200 -50.50 -93.16 -67.89
C LYS A 200 -51.31 -92.40 -66.84
N GLN A 201 -52.52 -92.86 -66.52
CA GLN A 201 -53.38 -92.22 -65.52
C GLN A 201 -52.79 -92.29 -64.11
N ASP A 202 -52.17 -93.41 -63.73
CA ASP A 202 -51.54 -93.56 -62.41
C ASP A 202 -50.16 -92.88 -62.33
N GLU A 203 -49.42 -92.84 -63.43
CA GLU A 203 -48.20 -92.02 -63.58
C GLU A 203 -48.51 -90.52 -63.33
N ILE A 204 -49.58 -90.01 -63.93
CA ILE A 204 -50.04 -88.61 -63.73
C ILE A 204 -50.42 -88.34 -62.27
N LYS A 205 -51.10 -89.28 -61.59
CA LYS A 205 -51.42 -89.13 -60.16
C LYS A 205 -50.16 -89.02 -59.29
N ARG A 206 -49.16 -89.90 -59.50
CA ARG A 206 -47.91 -89.90 -58.75
C ARG A 206 -47.11 -88.61 -58.95
N ARG A 207 -47.00 -88.14 -60.21
CA ARG A 207 -46.35 -86.85 -60.51
C ARG A 207 -47.09 -85.68 -59.88
N ARG A 208 -48.42 -85.73 -59.80
CA ARG A 208 -49.22 -84.68 -59.15
C ARG A 208 -49.01 -84.63 -57.64
N THR A 209 -49.05 -85.76 -56.94
CA THR A 209 -48.81 -85.79 -55.48
C THR A 209 -47.40 -85.31 -55.12
N LEU A 210 -46.39 -85.70 -55.91
CA LEU A 210 -45.01 -85.21 -55.72
C LEU A 210 -44.89 -83.69 -55.93
N ALA A 211 -45.57 -83.14 -56.94
CA ALA A 211 -45.59 -81.69 -57.17
C ALA A 211 -46.37 -80.92 -56.09
N ASP A 212 -47.49 -81.46 -55.60
CA ASP A 212 -48.26 -80.86 -54.50
C ASP A 212 -47.43 -80.85 -53.19
N ASP A 213 -46.68 -81.91 -52.89
CA ASP A 213 -45.73 -81.97 -51.75
C ASP A 213 -44.53 -81.02 -51.93
N GLU A 214 -43.96 -80.92 -53.13
CA GLU A 214 -42.87 -79.99 -53.44
C GLU A 214 -43.31 -78.53 -53.25
N VAL A 215 -44.49 -78.18 -53.76
CA VAL A 215 -45.11 -76.86 -53.55
C VAL A 215 -45.36 -76.58 -52.06
N LEU A 216 -45.80 -77.59 -51.29
CA LEU A 216 -46.00 -77.44 -49.84
C LEU A 216 -44.67 -77.18 -49.12
N GLN A 217 -43.61 -77.91 -49.46
CA GLN A 217 -42.27 -77.73 -48.87
C GLN A 217 -41.65 -76.38 -49.24
N LEU A 218 -41.74 -75.96 -50.50
CA LEU A 218 -41.26 -74.65 -50.94
C LEU A 218 -42.05 -73.51 -50.27
N THR A 219 -43.36 -73.65 -50.14
CA THR A 219 -44.21 -72.69 -49.41
C THR A 219 -43.86 -72.63 -47.92
N ALA A 220 -43.60 -73.78 -47.29
CA ALA A 220 -43.17 -73.83 -45.89
C ALA A 220 -41.78 -73.22 -45.68
N LYS A 221 -40.85 -73.42 -46.62
CA LYS A 221 -39.52 -72.78 -46.60
C LYS A 221 -39.65 -71.26 -46.77
N PHE A 222 -40.33 -70.80 -47.83
CA PHE A 222 -40.52 -69.37 -48.09
C PHE A 222 -41.15 -68.63 -46.90
N ASN A 223 -42.12 -69.25 -46.20
CA ASN A 223 -42.73 -68.66 -45.00
C ASN A 223 -41.82 -68.68 -43.74
N ARG A 224 -40.75 -69.49 -43.69
CA ARG A 224 -39.71 -69.40 -42.65
C ARG A 224 -38.73 -68.30 -43.01
N ASP A 225 -38.19 -68.35 -44.22
CA ASP A 225 -37.18 -67.40 -44.73
C ASP A 225 -37.73 -65.96 -44.67
N LYS A 226 -38.99 -65.76 -45.08
CA LYS A 226 -39.71 -64.49 -44.94
C LYS A 226 -39.78 -64.01 -43.48
N ARG A 227 -40.11 -64.89 -42.53
CA ARG A 227 -40.23 -64.51 -41.10
C ARG A 227 -38.89 -64.13 -40.50
N MET A 228 -37.82 -64.85 -40.86
CA MET A 228 -36.45 -64.49 -40.45
C MET A 228 -36.09 -63.08 -40.94
N LEU A 229 -36.29 -62.81 -42.23
CA LEU A 229 -36.08 -61.50 -42.84
C LEU A 229 -36.97 -60.40 -42.23
N GLU A 230 -38.22 -60.70 -41.89
CA GLU A 230 -39.10 -59.76 -41.18
C GLU A 230 -38.59 -59.45 -39.76
N THR A 231 -38.03 -60.42 -39.03
CA THR A 231 -37.42 -60.18 -37.72
C THR A 231 -36.07 -59.46 -37.78
N GLU A 232 -35.21 -59.79 -38.74
CA GLU A 232 -33.92 -59.10 -38.96
C GLU A 232 -34.15 -57.65 -39.39
N LEU A 233 -35.10 -57.40 -40.28
CA LEU A 233 -35.47 -56.05 -40.71
C LEU A 233 -36.01 -55.19 -39.56
N GLU A 234 -36.77 -55.76 -38.63
CA GLU A 234 -37.29 -55.00 -37.48
C GLU A 234 -36.21 -54.77 -36.41
N GLN A 235 -35.30 -55.72 -36.20
CA GLN A 235 -34.10 -55.51 -35.39
C GLN A 235 -33.22 -54.39 -35.96
N GLU A 236 -32.96 -54.38 -37.28
CA GLU A 236 -32.17 -53.31 -37.90
C GLU A 236 -32.90 -51.96 -37.96
N ARG A 237 -34.24 -51.94 -37.90
CA ARG A 237 -35.00 -50.70 -37.68
C ARG A 237 -34.82 -50.18 -36.26
N GLU A 238 -34.79 -51.06 -35.26
CA GLU A 238 -34.60 -50.70 -33.86
C GLU A 238 -33.16 -50.23 -33.58
N THR A 239 -32.13 -50.89 -34.13
CA THR A 239 -30.72 -50.43 -34.07
C THR A 239 -30.57 -49.06 -34.74
N VAL A 240 -31.12 -48.87 -35.94
CA VAL A 240 -31.06 -47.60 -36.66
C VAL A 240 -31.84 -46.50 -35.94
N ALA A 241 -32.96 -46.81 -35.27
CA ALA A 241 -33.70 -45.86 -34.44
C ALA A 241 -32.89 -45.45 -33.19
N ALA A 242 -32.28 -46.42 -32.50
CA ALA A 242 -31.43 -46.17 -31.33
C ALA A 242 -30.18 -45.34 -31.71
N LEU A 243 -29.48 -45.72 -32.77
CA LEU A 243 -28.31 -44.99 -33.28
C LEU A 243 -28.66 -43.56 -33.70
N LYS A 244 -29.81 -43.35 -34.36
CA LYS A 244 -30.31 -41.98 -34.66
C LYS A 244 -30.62 -41.19 -33.39
N ALA A 245 -31.18 -41.81 -32.35
CA ALA A 245 -31.43 -41.15 -31.08
C ALA A 245 -30.12 -40.74 -30.38
N THR A 246 -29.13 -41.64 -30.32
CA THR A 246 -27.79 -41.36 -29.75
C THR A 246 -27.04 -40.29 -30.55
N LEU A 247 -27.08 -40.35 -31.89
CA LEU A 247 -26.46 -39.35 -32.76
C LEU A 247 -27.08 -37.96 -32.57
N ASN A 248 -28.41 -37.87 -32.43
CA ASN A 248 -29.09 -36.62 -32.14
C ASN A 248 -28.73 -36.08 -30.75
N GLN A 249 -28.59 -36.94 -29.74
CA GLN A 249 -28.15 -36.55 -28.39
C GLN A 249 -26.68 -36.10 -28.36
N GLN A 250 -25.79 -36.76 -29.11
CA GLN A 250 -24.40 -36.35 -29.24
C GLN A 250 -24.27 -35.03 -30.03
N SER A 251 -25.08 -34.84 -31.07
CA SER A 251 -25.12 -33.59 -31.86
C SER A 251 -25.55 -32.39 -31.00
N THR A 252 -26.63 -32.51 -30.21
CA THR A 252 -27.03 -31.43 -29.29
C THR A 252 -26.03 -31.21 -28.16
N SER A 253 -25.38 -32.27 -27.67
CA SER A 253 -24.28 -32.16 -26.70
C SER A 253 -23.03 -31.49 -27.29
N HIS A 254 -22.73 -31.72 -28.58
CA HIS A 254 -21.63 -31.05 -29.27
C HIS A 254 -21.92 -29.55 -29.39
N LEU A 255 -23.08 -29.18 -29.92
CA LEU A 255 -23.50 -27.78 -30.11
C LEU A 255 -23.49 -26.99 -28.78
N THR A 256 -23.91 -27.60 -27.67
CA THR A 256 -23.83 -26.97 -26.35
C THR A 256 -22.40 -26.85 -25.84
N MET A 257 -21.58 -27.89 -25.98
CA MET A 257 -20.16 -27.86 -25.59
C MET A 257 -19.35 -26.85 -26.43
N GLU A 258 -19.63 -26.75 -27.71
CA GLU A 258 -19.02 -25.83 -28.68
C GLU A 258 -19.40 -24.37 -28.38
N SER A 259 -20.68 -24.12 -28.08
CA SER A 259 -21.17 -22.84 -27.54
C SER A 259 -20.43 -22.44 -26.26
N THR A 260 -20.30 -23.35 -25.28
CA THR A 260 -19.56 -23.05 -24.04
C THR A 260 -18.07 -22.84 -24.26
N ASN A 261 -17.44 -23.56 -25.21
CA ASN A 261 -16.04 -23.33 -25.59
C ASN A 261 -15.84 -21.95 -26.23
N ALA A 262 -16.76 -21.50 -27.09
CA ALA A 262 -16.71 -20.15 -27.66
C ALA A 262 -16.83 -19.07 -26.56
N ALA A 263 -17.75 -19.24 -25.61
CA ALA A 263 -17.92 -18.34 -24.48
C ALA A 263 -16.67 -18.29 -23.58
N LEU A 264 -16.08 -19.45 -23.24
CA LEU A 264 -14.86 -19.53 -22.43
C LEU A 264 -13.65 -18.92 -23.14
N ARG A 265 -13.49 -19.13 -24.47
CA ARG A 265 -12.43 -18.47 -25.26
C ARG A 265 -12.58 -16.95 -25.25
N SER A 266 -13.82 -16.45 -25.34
CA SER A 266 -14.10 -15.01 -25.22
C SER A 266 -13.72 -14.45 -23.84
N GLN A 267 -14.06 -15.16 -22.75
CA GLN A 267 -13.64 -14.78 -21.39
C GLN A 267 -12.12 -14.81 -21.20
N ILE A 268 -11.43 -15.81 -21.76
CA ILE A 268 -9.96 -15.89 -21.73
C ILE A 268 -9.32 -14.69 -22.42
N GLN A 269 -9.84 -14.25 -23.58
CA GLN A 269 -9.33 -13.07 -24.27
C GLN A 269 -9.49 -11.80 -23.42
N VAL A 270 -10.69 -11.55 -22.88
CA VAL A 270 -10.94 -10.36 -22.03
C VAL A 270 -10.03 -10.33 -20.81
N LEU A 271 -9.77 -11.48 -20.18
CA LEU A 271 -8.84 -11.59 -19.05
C LEU A 271 -7.37 -11.41 -19.46
N GLN A 272 -6.98 -11.81 -20.68
CA GLN A 272 -5.65 -11.53 -21.22
C GLN A 272 -5.45 -10.04 -21.48
N ASP A 273 -6.44 -9.39 -22.10
CA ASP A 273 -6.44 -7.94 -22.36
C ASP A 273 -6.37 -7.13 -21.04
N GLU A 274 -7.12 -7.54 -20.00
CA GLU A 274 -7.08 -6.92 -18.67
C GLU A 274 -5.72 -7.14 -17.97
N ILE A 275 -5.13 -8.34 -18.07
CA ILE A 275 -3.78 -8.62 -17.54
C ILE A 275 -2.73 -7.75 -18.23
N GLU A 276 -2.82 -7.53 -19.54
CA GLU A 276 -1.88 -6.67 -20.28
C GLU A 276 -2.05 -5.19 -19.90
N ALA A 277 -3.28 -4.70 -19.77
CA ALA A 277 -3.57 -3.35 -19.28
C ALA A 277 -3.05 -3.12 -17.83
N LEU A 278 -3.21 -4.12 -16.94
CA LEU A 278 -2.67 -4.07 -15.58
C LEU A 278 -1.14 -4.09 -15.56
N ARG A 279 -0.49 -4.90 -16.41
CA ARG A 279 0.98 -4.91 -16.56
C ARG A 279 1.51 -3.57 -17.04
N ALA A 280 0.88 -2.96 -18.04
CA ALA A 280 1.24 -1.62 -18.51
C ALA A 280 1.15 -0.58 -17.39
N LYS A 281 0.08 -0.64 -16.59
CA LYS A 281 -0.13 0.25 -15.43
C LYS A 281 0.88 0.02 -14.29
N MET A 282 1.31 -1.22 -14.06
CA MET A 282 2.41 -1.51 -13.13
C MET A 282 3.73 -0.91 -13.64
N ALA A 283 4.06 -1.11 -14.92
CA ALA A 283 5.30 -0.57 -15.51
C ALA A 283 5.36 0.97 -15.47
N THR A 284 4.24 1.68 -15.64
CA THR A 284 4.19 3.13 -15.40
C THR A 284 4.35 3.48 -13.93
N MET A 285 3.69 2.76 -13.02
CA MET A 285 3.76 3.02 -11.58
C MET A 285 5.17 2.79 -11.01
N ASP A 286 5.87 1.75 -11.45
CA ASP A 286 7.25 1.48 -11.06
C ASP A 286 8.20 2.59 -11.56
N LYS A 287 7.99 3.09 -12.79
CA LYS A 287 8.75 4.23 -13.34
C LYS A 287 8.51 5.52 -12.56
N ASP A 288 7.25 5.86 -12.29
CA ASP A 288 6.89 7.05 -11.51
C ASP A 288 7.48 6.96 -10.09
N LEU A 289 7.49 5.75 -9.50
CA LEU A 289 8.07 5.46 -8.19
C LEU A 289 9.60 5.50 -8.16
N THR A 290 10.31 5.11 -9.23
CA THR A 290 11.77 5.34 -9.32
C THR A 290 12.08 6.82 -9.50
N GLN A 291 11.39 7.53 -10.39
CA GLN A 291 11.61 8.96 -10.61
C GLN A 291 11.32 9.79 -9.34
N THR A 292 10.28 9.44 -8.58
CA THR A 292 9.96 10.08 -7.30
C THR A 292 11.03 9.82 -6.23
N LYS A 293 11.66 8.63 -6.22
CA LYS A 293 12.78 8.33 -5.31
C LYS A 293 14.04 9.11 -5.65
N GLU A 294 14.36 9.22 -6.94
CA GLU A 294 15.50 10.00 -7.43
C GLU A 294 15.33 11.48 -7.08
N ALA A 295 14.18 12.07 -7.40
CA ALA A 295 13.88 13.47 -7.06
C ALA A 295 13.89 13.74 -5.55
N ASN A 296 13.41 12.81 -4.71
CA ASN A 296 13.50 12.95 -3.25
C ASN A 296 14.95 12.90 -2.75
N LEU A 297 15.80 12.04 -3.32
CA LEU A 297 17.22 11.96 -2.96
C LEU A 297 17.96 13.28 -3.28
N ASP A 298 17.66 13.87 -4.43
CA ASP A 298 18.24 15.15 -4.84
C ASP A 298 17.77 16.31 -3.94
N LEU A 299 16.48 16.37 -3.62
CA LEU A 299 15.92 17.35 -2.68
C LEU A 299 16.50 17.19 -1.25
N GLU A 300 16.72 15.97 -0.78
CA GLU A 300 17.42 15.72 0.48
C GLU A 300 18.87 16.24 0.45
N ASN A 301 19.56 16.12 -0.69
CA ASN A 301 20.93 16.62 -0.86
C ASN A 301 20.96 18.16 -0.88
N GLU A 302 20.08 18.81 -1.63
CA GLU A 302 19.94 20.27 -1.65
C GLU A 302 19.63 20.80 -0.23
N LEU A 303 18.74 20.14 0.52
CA LEU A 303 18.42 20.50 1.90
C LEU A 303 19.62 20.40 2.87
N ARG A 304 20.52 19.43 2.66
CA ARG A 304 21.77 19.28 3.41
C ARG A 304 22.77 20.39 3.08
N GLU A 305 22.93 20.72 1.80
CA GLU A 305 23.81 21.81 1.36
C GLU A 305 23.31 23.18 1.83
N ALA A 306 22.00 23.45 1.71
CA ALA A 306 21.37 24.67 2.19
C ALA A 306 21.55 24.85 3.71
N GLU A 307 21.48 23.78 4.51
CA GLU A 307 21.76 23.83 5.94
C GLU A 307 23.25 24.11 6.25
N SER A 308 24.16 23.51 5.48
CA SER A 308 25.61 23.80 5.59
C SER A 308 25.92 25.26 5.23
N LEU A 309 25.26 25.81 4.20
CA LEU A 309 25.37 27.21 3.81
C LEU A 309 24.75 28.14 4.86
N ARG A 310 23.57 27.84 5.39
CA ARG A 310 22.93 28.58 6.49
C ARG A 310 23.87 28.70 7.69
N ARG A 311 24.52 27.62 8.12
CA ARG A 311 25.48 27.64 9.25
C ARG A 311 26.66 28.57 9.02
N LYS A 312 27.17 28.64 7.78
CA LYS A 312 28.27 29.54 7.39
C LYS A 312 27.81 31.00 7.41
N LEU A 313 26.77 31.34 6.66
CA LEU A 313 26.23 32.71 6.55
C LEU A 313 25.71 33.24 7.89
N HIS A 314 25.06 32.39 8.69
CA HIS A 314 24.62 32.75 10.04
C HIS A 314 25.82 33.14 10.92
N ASN A 315 26.92 32.38 10.87
CA ASN A 315 28.11 32.73 11.63
C ASN A 315 28.74 34.05 11.13
N GLU A 316 28.87 34.23 9.82
CA GLU A 316 29.41 35.45 9.22
C GLU A 316 28.60 36.69 9.65
N VAL A 317 27.26 36.61 9.63
CA VAL A 317 26.38 37.67 10.16
C VAL A 317 26.58 37.90 11.67
N GLN A 318 26.84 36.84 12.46
CA GLN A 318 27.15 37.02 13.88
C GLN A 318 28.54 37.64 14.13
N GLU A 319 29.54 37.34 13.31
CA GLU A 319 30.89 37.93 13.42
C GLU A 319 30.90 39.41 12.96
N LEU A 320 30.17 39.73 11.88
CA LEU A 320 29.95 41.11 11.41
C LEU A 320 29.18 41.97 12.43
N ARG A 321 28.23 41.37 13.17
CA ARG A 321 27.58 41.99 14.34
C ARG A 321 28.45 42.00 15.61
N GLY A 322 29.72 41.58 15.54
CA GLY A 322 30.64 41.57 16.69
C GLY A 322 30.45 40.40 17.67
N ASN A 323 31.57 40.00 18.31
CA ASN A 323 31.65 38.89 19.26
C ASN A 323 31.29 39.27 20.71
N ILE A 324 31.38 40.55 21.07
CA ILE A 324 30.74 41.14 22.25
C ILE A 324 29.67 42.10 21.76
N ARG A 325 28.50 42.06 22.38
CA ARG A 325 27.40 43.01 22.21
C ARG A 325 26.85 43.45 23.55
N VAL A 326 26.18 44.59 23.58
CA VAL A 326 25.53 45.18 24.74
C VAL A 326 24.12 45.57 24.38
N PHE A 327 23.15 44.93 25.03
CA PHE A 327 21.73 45.30 24.98
C PHE A 327 21.35 45.97 26.29
N CYS A 328 20.87 47.21 26.21
CA CYS A 328 20.34 47.96 27.34
C CYS A 328 18.81 47.79 27.42
N ARG A 329 18.26 47.50 28.61
CA ARG A 329 16.81 47.42 28.86
C ARG A 329 16.46 48.25 30.08
N VAL A 330 15.54 49.20 29.91
CA VAL A 330 14.87 49.86 31.04
C VAL A 330 13.62 49.05 31.36
N ARG A 331 13.45 48.62 32.61
CA ARG A 331 12.24 47.86 32.99
C ARG A 331 10.98 48.76 33.02
N PRO A 332 9.76 48.20 32.86
CA PRO A 332 8.54 48.90 33.21
C PRO A 332 8.60 49.43 34.66
N PRO A 333 7.98 50.59 34.97
CA PRO A 333 7.72 50.96 36.36
C PRO A 333 6.75 49.95 36.97
N SER A 334 7.03 49.52 38.19
CA SER A 334 6.16 48.64 38.97
C SER A 334 5.06 49.45 39.67
N ASN A 335 4.02 48.79 40.16
CA ASN A 335 2.94 49.43 40.91
C ASN A 335 3.48 50.26 42.11
N ASN A 336 4.54 49.77 42.77
CA ASN A 336 5.19 50.49 43.86
C ASN A 336 5.93 51.75 43.39
N ASP A 337 6.50 51.75 42.18
CA ASP A 337 7.17 52.92 41.61
C ASP A 337 6.13 53.98 41.19
N VAL A 338 5.00 53.55 40.61
CA VAL A 338 3.88 54.43 40.23
C VAL A 338 3.23 55.07 41.46
N ASN A 339 3.07 54.30 42.55
CA ASN A 339 2.53 54.80 43.82
C ASN A 339 3.40 55.89 44.48
N ASN A 340 4.70 55.97 44.13
CA ASN A 340 5.59 57.05 44.60
C ASN A 340 5.47 58.34 43.77
N GLY A 341 4.60 58.37 42.76
CA GLY A 341 4.35 59.53 41.90
C GLY A 341 5.33 59.67 40.72
N ILE A 342 4.92 60.44 39.71
CA ILE A 342 5.70 60.63 38.46
C ILE A 342 7.06 61.30 38.74
N GLU A 343 7.14 62.15 39.77
CA GLU A 343 8.38 62.82 40.21
C GLU A 343 9.44 61.83 40.75
N ALA A 344 9.07 60.60 41.11
CA ALA A 344 10.00 59.55 41.49
C ALA A 344 10.67 58.86 40.29
N LEU A 345 10.28 59.18 39.04
CA LEU A 345 10.86 58.63 37.81
C LEU A 345 12.01 59.50 37.28
N ALA A 346 13.04 58.85 36.76
CA ALA A 346 14.15 59.51 36.09
C ALA A 346 13.72 60.03 34.71
N THR A 347 14.19 61.22 34.33
CA THR A 347 14.02 61.73 32.96
C THR A 347 14.97 60.97 32.02
N ILE A 348 14.48 59.87 31.48
CA ILE A 348 15.12 59.03 30.46
C ILE A 348 14.45 59.30 29.11
N ARG A 349 15.25 59.39 28.04
CA ARG A 349 14.81 59.61 26.66
C ARG A 349 15.46 58.59 25.73
N PHE A 350 14.80 58.34 24.59
CA PHE A 350 15.24 57.39 23.57
C PHE A 350 15.31 58.14 22.21
N PRO A 351 16.41 58.85 21.90
CA PRO A 351 16.42 59.84 20.82
C PRO A 351 16.25 59.31 19.39
N ASN A 352 16.40 58.00 19.18
CA ASN A 352 16.30 57.36 17.87
C ASN A 352 15.48 56.07 17.97
N GLU A 353 14.18 56.14 17.67
CA GLU A 353 13.28 54.97 17.69
C GLU A 353 13.50 54.00 16.52
N ARG A 354 14.11 54.45 15.41
CA ARG A 354 14.30 53.62 14.21
C ARG A 354 15.48 52.67 14.34
N GLU A 355 16.60 53.17 14.85
CA GLU A 355 17.76 52.32 15.17
C GLU A 355 17.65 51.72 16.57
N ALA A 356 16.87 52.35 17.47
CA ALA A 356 16.63 51.92 18.85
C ALA A 356 17.93 51.50 19.56
N ASN A 357 18.99 52.32 19.40
CA ASN A 357 20.36 52.08 19.82
C ASN A 357 20.89 53.11 20.83
N GLN A 358 20.12 54.17 21.11
CA GLN A 358 20.52 55.30 21.95
C GLN A 358 19.61 55.47 23.18
N ILE A 359 20.23 55.84 24.30
CA ILE A 359 19.54 56.21 25.54
C ILE A 359 20.18 57.49 26.11
N GLU A 360 19.34 58.45 26.50
CA GLU A 360 19.76 59.71 27.10
C GLU A 360 19.16 59.86 28.50
N LEU A 361 19.98 60.22 29.48
CA LEU A 361 19.54 60.43 30.88
C LEU A 361 19.90 61.85 31.32
N LEU A 362 18.90 62.59 31.79
CA LEU A 362 19.09 63.91 32.40
C LEU A 362 19.43 63.73 33.89
N ALA A 363 20.60 64.20 34.32
CA ALA A 363 21.06 64.05 35.70
C ALA A 363 21.72 65.30 36.27
N ALA A 364 21.66 65.45 37.60
CA ALA A 364 22.39 66.48 38.32
C ALA A 364 23.89 66.19 38.33
N GLY A 365 24.70 67.15 37.86
CA GLY A 365 26.16 67.12 37.92
C GLY A 365 26.71 68.36 38.60
N GLU A 366 27.43 68.17 39.70
CA GLU A 366 28.15 69.24 40.38
C GLU A 366 29.31 69.76 39.52
N SER A 367 29.44 71.09 39.46
CA SER A 367 30.64 71.77 38.97
C SER A 367 31.74 71.74 40.03
N ALA A 368 32.99 71.98 39.64
CA ALA A 368 34.11 72.13 40.58
C ALA A 368 33.95 73.34 41.54
N LEU A 369 33.01 74.25 41.26
CA LEU A 369 32.57 75.34 42.15
C LEU A 369 31.35 74.98 43.04
N GLY A 370 30.93 73.72 43.09
CA GLY A 370 29.75 73.27 43.85
C GLY A 370 28.39 73.63 43.22
N THR A 371 28.37 74.30 42.07
CA THR A 371 27.13 74.60 41.34
C THR A 371 26.53 73.32 40.76
N VAL A 372 25.34 72.94 41.22
CA VAL A 372 24.58 71.82 40.65
C VAL A 372 24.04 72.23 39.27
N THR A 373 24.40 71.47 38.24
CA THR A 373 23.97 71.70 36.85
C THR A 373 23.33 70.44 36.29
N MET A 374 22.12 70.53 35.74
CA MET A 374 21.50 69.38 35.05
C MET A 374 22.22 69.17 33.71
N ARG A 375 22.58 67.93 33.39
CA ARG A 375 23.32 67.54 32.18
C ARG A 375 22.69 66.31 31.55
N ASN A 376 22.65 66.29 30.22
CA ASN A 376 22.26 65.11 29.46
C ASN A 376 23.47 64.16 29.33
N HIS A 377 23.23 62.88 29.56
CA HIS A 377 24.18 61.81 29.34
C HIS A 377 23.64 60.84 28.29
N LEU A 378 24.09 61.01 27.05
CA LEU A 378 23.80 60.13 25.92
C LEU A 378 24.74 58.93 25.90
N PHE A 379 24.19 57.74 25.65
CA PHE A 379 24.93 56.49 25.48
C PHE A 379 24.39 55.70 24.27
N THR A 380 25.27 54.94 23.61
CA THR A 380 24.95 54.14 22.42
C THR A 380 25.38 52.68 22.61
N PHE A 381 24.50 51.76 22.23
CA PHE A 381 24.60 50.31 22.40
C PHE A 381 24.10 49.57 21.14
N ASP A 382 24.34 48.26 21.01
CA ASP A 382 23.80 47.49 19.88
C ASP A 382 22.26 47.50 19.85
N ARG A 383 21.64 47.55 21.04
CA ARG A 383 20.19 47.68 21.19
C ARG A 383 19.82 48.36 22.51
N VAL A 384 18.76 49.15 22.47
CA VAL A 384 18.09 49.77 23.61
C VAL A 384 16.62 49.39 23.57
N PHE A 385 16.17 48.75 24.63
CA PHE A 385 14.78 48.36 24.88
C PHE A 385 14.15 49.36 25.86
N GLN A 386 13.08 50.02 25.40
CA GLN A 386 12.28 50.95 26.18
C GLN A 386 11.44 50.20 27.25
N PRO A 387 10.87 50.90 28.26
CA PRO A 387 9.98 50.29 29.26
C PRO A 387 8.74 49.57 28.70
N THR A 388 8.39 49.81 27.43
CA THR A 388 7.31 49.14 26.70
C THR A 388 7.71 47.79 26.07
N ALA A 389 9.00 47.44 26.04
CA ALA A 389 9.49 46.26 25.33
C ALA A 389 9.20 44.94 26.08
N SER A 390 8.47 44.05 25.41
CA SER A 390 8.03 42.77 25.96
C SER A 390 9.19 41.79 26.17
N GLN A 391 8.92 40.65 26.80
CA GLN A 391 9.90 39.56 26.89
C GLN A 391 10.18 38.91 25.53
N ALA A 392 9.22 38.95 24.59
CA ALA A 392 9.36 38.40 23.25
C ALA A 392 10.28 39.29 22.38
N ASP A 393 10.09 40.62 22.41
CA ASP A 393 10.91 41.58 21.65
C ASP A 393 12.40 41.48 22.03
N VAL A 394 12.66 41.31 23.33
CA VAL A 394 14.01 41.08 23.85
C VAL A 394 14.56 39.71 23.43
N PHE A 395 13.71 38.70 23.31
CA PHE A 395 14.13 37.38 22.86
C PHE A 395 14.42 37.32 21.35
N GLU A 396 13.67 38.03 20.51
CA GLU A 396 13.82 38.01 19.05
C GLU A 396 15.24 38.43 18.61
N GLU A 397 15.75 39.52 19.17
CA GLU A 397 17.13 40.00 18.93
C GLU A 397 18.19 39.01 19.44
N ILE A 398 17.86 38.20 20.45
CA ILE A 398 18.75 37.20 21.06
C ILE A 398 18.63 35.82 20.38
N ALA A 399 17.54 35.54 19.66
CA ALA A 399 17.28 34.24 19.05
C ALA A 399 18.43 33.78 18.13
N HIS A 400 18.98 34.70 17.32
CA HIS A 400 20.14 34.45 16.48
C HIS A 400 21.42 34.09 17.26
N LEU A 401 21.59 34.64 18.46
CA LEU A 401 22.73 34.33 19.32
C LEU A 401 22.56 32.95 19.99
N THR A 402 21.34 32.60 20.38
CA THR A 402 20.99 31.26 20.88
C THR A 402 21.11 30.19 19.79
N GLN A 403 20.68 30.46 18.56
CA GLN A 403 20.81 29.54 17.41
C GLN A 403 22.26 29.12 17.15
N SER A 404 23.23 30.00 17.38
CA SER A 404 24.66 29.70 17.22
C SER A 404 25.15 28.52 18.05
N VAL A 405 24.42 28.11 19.10
CA VAL A 405 24.75 26.95 19.95
C VAL A 405 24.53 25.63 19.21
N LEU A 406 23.43 25.49 18.44
CA LEU A 406 23.17 24.32 17.59
C LEU A 406 24.20 24.22 16.45
N ASP A 407 24.70 25.36 15.99
CA ASP A 407 25.71 25.48 14.93
C ASP A 407 27.15 25.19 15.45
N GLY A 408 27.32 25.04 16.77
CA GLY A 408 28.55 24.59 17.42
C GLY A 408 29.39 25.68 18.11
N TYR A 409 28.87 26.90 18.27
CA TYR A 409 29.57 28.01 18.92
C TYR A 409 29.11 28.14 20.38
N ASN A 410 30.05 28.35 21.32
CA ASN A 410 29.67 28.72 22.68
C ASN A 410 28.98 30.09 22.68
N THR A 411 27.95 30.24 23.50
CA THR A 411 27.22 31.49 23.67
C THR A 411 27.17 31.84 25.16
N SER A 412 27.48 33.09 25.51
CA SER A 412 27.47 33.56 26.90
C SER A 412 26.65 34.84 27.04
N ILE A 413 25.57 34.81 27.79
CA ILE A 413 24.70 35.97 28.03
C ILE A 413 24.70 36.28 29.52
N PHE A 414 25.07 37.51 29.90
CA PHE A 414 25.13 37.92 31.30
C PHE A 414 24.30 39.18 31.56
N ALA A 415 23.40 39.11 32.55
CA ALA A 415 22.61 40.25 33.01
C ALA A 415 23.39 41.05 34.06
N TYR A 416 23.42 42.37 33.91
CA TYR A 416 24.16 43.30 34.78
C TYR A 416 23.30 44.50 35.17
N GLY A 417 23.52 45.03 36.37
CA GLY A 417 22.83 46.21 36.92
C GLY A 417 22.54 46.04 38.41
N GLN A 418 21.96 47.08 39.03
CA GLN A 418 21.65 47.04 40.46
C GLN A 418 20.56 46.00 40.82
N THR A 419 20.41 45.69 42.09
CA THR A 419 19.22 45.01 42.62
C THR A 419 17.95 45.81 42.29
N GLY A 420 16.87 45.10 41.94
CA GLY A 420 15.61 45.71 41.51
C GLY A 420 15.56 46.26 40.07
N SER A 421 16.64 46.15 39.27
CA SER A 421 16.64 46.67 37.88
C SER A 421 16.02 45.76 36.82
N GLY A 422 15.68 44.51 37.15
CA GLY A 422 15.02 43.57 36.23
C GLY A 422 15.91 42.49 35.59
N LYS A 423 17.12 42.25 36.11
CA LYS A 423 18.04 41.18 35.65
C LYS A 423 17.38 39.80 35.62
N THR A 424 17.01 39.27 36.79
CA THR A 424 16.36 37.95 36.94
C THR A 424 15.03 37.86 36.19
N HIS A 425 14.26 38.96 36.12
CA HIS A 425 13.03 39.01 35.32
C HIS A 425 13.29 38.84 33.81
N THR A 426 14.41 39.39 33.31
CA THR A 426 14.79 39.23 31.89
C THR A 426 15.31 37.82 31.60
N LEU A 427 15.95 37.17 32.57
CA LEU A 427 16.50 35.81 32.41
C LEU A 427 15.46 34.70 32.66
N GLU A 428 14.86 34.66 33.85
CA GLU A 428 13.91 33.62 34.26
C GLU A 428 12.48 33.95 33.79
N GLY A 429 11.97 35.13 34.17
CA GLY A 429 10.63 35.61 33.84
C GLY A 429 9.94 36.34 34.99
N ALA A 430 8.64 36.59 34.84
CA ALA A 430 7.78 37.02 35.95
C ALA A 430 7.62 35.89 37.00
N PRO A 431 7.50 36.19 38.31
CA PRO A 431 7.27 35.17 39.34
C PRO A 431 6.00 34.34 39.11
N ASP A 432 5.00 34.98 38.52
CA ASP A 432 3.66 34.44 38.25
C ASP A 432 3.54 33.81 36.85
N SER A 433 4.65 33.72 36.09
CA SER A 433 4.71 33.11 34.76
C SER A 433 4.23 31.67 34.79
N ILE A 434 3.16 31.38 34.04
CA ILE A 434 2.52 30.07 33.95
C ILE A 434 3.21 29.23 32.86
N THR A 435 4.54 29.20 32.87
CA THR A 435 5.41 28.34 32.04
C THR A 435 5.37 26.88 32.51
N ASN A 436 4.16 26.35 32.68
CA ASN A 436 3.89 24.94 32.88
C ASN A 436 4.02 24.21 31.53
N PHE A 437 4.76 23.10 31.54
CA PHE A 437 5.18 22.25 30.41
C PHE A 437 4.23 22.03 29.21
N ALA A 438 2.91 22.27 29.32
CA ALA A 438 1.94 22.10 28.24
C ALA A 438 1.74 23.34 27.35
N SER A 439 2.14 24.55 27.76
CA SER A 439 2.04 25.78 26.97
C SER A 439 3.36 26.12 26.28
N ASP A 440 3.28 26.73 25.09
CA ASP A 440 4.43 27.32 24.42
C ASP A 440 4.88 28.60 25.17
N PRO A 441 6.14 28.72 25.63
CA PRO A 441 6.68 29.94 26.20
C PRO A 441 6.63 31.18 25.30
N SER A 442 6.30 31.05 24.00
CA SER A 442 5.94 32.20 23.16
C SER A 442 4.67 32.91 23.65
N ALA A 443 3.68 32.14 24.14
CA ALA A 443 2.33 32.59 24.49
C ALA A 443 2.15 33.01 25.96
N ASP A 444 3.16 32.82 26.82
CA ASP A 444 3.24 33.46 28.13
C ASP A 444 4.05 34.76 28.00
N GLU A 445 3.40 35.91 28.12
CA GLU A 445 4.05 37.23 28.03
C GLU A 445 5.12 37.45 29.11
N GLY A 446 5.00 36.80 30.27
CA GLY A 446 5.92 36.91 31.40
C GLY A 446 7.18 36.05 31.27
N ALA A 447 7.18 35.03 30.41
CA ALA A 447 8.30 34.08 30.27
C ALA A 447 9.60 34.77 29.83
N GLY A 448 10.71 34.56 30.56
CA GLY A 448 12.00 35.18 30.29
C GLY A 448 12.83 34.51 29.17
N LEU A 449 14.10 34.93 29.06
CA LEU A 449 15.05 34.42 28.08
C LEU A 449 15.30 32.91 28.20
N ILE A 450 15.44 32.36 29.42
CA ILE A 450 15.74 30.94 29.62
C ILE A 450 14.60 30.05 29.07
N PRO A 451 13.31 30.24 29.42
CA PRO A 451 12.20 29.51 28.80
C PRO A 451 12.21 29.51 27.27
N ARG A 452 12.31 30.72 26.68
CA ARG A 452 12.21 30.90 25.22
C ARG A 452 13.42 30.31 24.49
N ALA A 453 14.62 30.44 25.06
CA ALA A 453 15.84 29.85 24.50
C ALA A 453 15.79 28.32 24.50
N VAL A 454 15.35 27.70 25.60
CA VAL A 454 15.22 26.24 25.71
C VAL A 454 14.21 25.70 24.69
N GLN A 455 13.03 26.33 24.58
CA GLN A 455 12.00 25.92 23.64
C GLN A 455 12.49 26.02 22.18
N MET A 456 13.09 27.15 21.80
CA MET A 456 13.57 27.37 20.43
C MET A 456 14.73 26.45 20.06
N LEU A 457 15.65 26.18 20.98
CA LEU A 457 16.70 25.16 20.78
C LEU A 457 16.11 23.77 20.54
N TRP A 458 15.03 23.41 21.24
CA TRP A 458 14.36 22.12 21.05
C TRP A 458 13.61 22.05 19.72
N SER A 459 12.80 23.06 19.37
CA SER A 459 12.05 23.07 18.10
C SER A 459 12.96 23.07 16.87
N THR A 460 14.12 23.75 16.95
CA THR A 460 15.10 23.71 15.87
C THR A 460 15.92 22.43 15.89
N ALA A 461 16.19 21.81 17.05
CA ALA A 461 16.81 20.48 17.10
C ALA A 461 15.90 19.40 16.50
N GLU A 462 14.57 19.49 16.69
CA GLU A 462 13.60 18.62 16.02
C GLU A 462 13.61 18.81 14.49
N SER A 463 13.50 20.03 13.97
CA SER A 463 13.48 20.29 12.52
C SER A 463 14.82 20.05 11.81
N LEU A 464 15.91 19.83 12.56
CA LEU A 464 17.20 19.39 12.03
C LEU A 464 17.34 17.86 11.94
N LYS A 465 16.41 17.07 12.50
CA LYS A 465 16.40 15.60 12.38
C LYS A 465 16.23 15.13 10.95
N ASP A 466 15.34 15.77 10.20
CA ASP A 466 15.10 15.48 8.78
C ASP A 466 16.35 15.77 7.93
N LYS A 467 17.25 16.64 8.42
CA LYS A 467 18.55 16.95 7.83
C LYS A 467 19.69 16.06 8.35
N GLY A 468 19.36 14.97 9.06
CA GLY A 468 20.30 13.97 9.58
C GLY A 468 20.96 14.30 10.92
N TRP A 469 20.63 15.42 11.57
CA TRP A 469 21.20 15.79 12.87
C TRP A 469 20.44 15.17 14.05
N LYS A 470 21.17 14.77 15.09
CA LYS A 470 20.65 14.39 16.40
C LYS A 470 21.36 15.22 17.46
N TYR A 471 20.62 15.67 18.47
CA TYR A 471 21.12 16.57 19.51
C TYR A 471 20.85 16.02 20.92
N ASP A 472 21.91 15.93 21.74
CA ASP A 472 21.80 15.69 23.18
C ASP A 472 21.84 17.02 23.95
N PHE A 473 21.03 17.14 25.00
CA PHE A 473 21.02 18.28 25.91
C PHE A 473 21.49 17.89 27.32
N GLN A 474 22.27 18.76 27.96
CA GLN A 474 22.78 18.57 29.32
C GLN A 474 22.73 19.87 30.11
N GLY A 475 22.09 19.87 31.27
CA GLY A 475 21.91 21.04 32.14
C GLY A 475 22.81 20.99 33.37
N SER A 476 23.35 22.15 33.76
CA SER A 476 24.00 22.38 35.05
C SER A 476 23.70 23.79 35.55
N MET A 477 23.69 24.00 36.87
CA MET A 477 23.26 25.26 37.48
C MET A 477 24.07 25.55 38.74
N LEU A 478 24.85 26.62 38.72
CA LEU A 478 25.83 26.96 39.76
C LEU A 478 25.50 28.32 40.40
N GLU A 479 25.99 28.52 41.62
CA GLU A 479 26.01 29.79 42.32
C GLU A 479 27.46 30.19 42.64
N ILE A 480 27.84 31.46 42.46
CA ILE A 480 29.07 32.02 43.02
C ILE A 480 28.70 32.94 44.18
N TYR A 481 29.12 32.57 45.39
CA TYR A 481 28.85 33.29 46.63
C TYR A 481 30.13 33.34 47.49
N LEU A 482 30.48 34.54 47.98
CA LEU A 482 31.74 34.80 48.70
C LEU A 482 33.00 34.26 47.97
N ASP A 483 33.04 34.43 46.64
CA ASP A 483 34.09 33.93 45.71
C ASP A 483 34.23 32.39 45.64
N ASN A 484 33.34 31.63 46.28
CA ASN A 484 33.23 30.17 46.19
C ASN A 484 32.12 29.76 45.23
N ILE A 485 32.22 28.56 44.64
CA ILE A 485 31.18 27.95 43.78
C ILE A 485 30.37 26.96 44.62
N ASN A 486 29.05 26.97 44.47
CA ASN A 486 28.14 25.94 44.98
C ASN A 486 27.37 25.29 43.82
N ASP A 487 27.24 23.96 43.80
CA ASP A 487 26.36 23.24 42.87
C ASP A 487 24.90 23.23 43.36
N LEU A 488 24.03 23.97 42.66
CA LEU A 488 22.60 24.03 43.01
C LEU A 488 21.86 22.73 42.63
N LEU A 489 22.46 21.81 41.88
CA LEU A 489 21.87 20.53 41.44
C LEU A 489 22.36 19.31 42.23
N GLY A 490 23.32 19.46 43.14
CA GLY A 490 23.94 18.44 44.00
C GLY A 490 22.96 17.54 44.80
N LYS A 491 23.46 16.53 45.52
CA LYS A 491 22.57 15.60 46.26
C LYS A 491 22.12 16.14 47.62
N THR A 492 22.96 16.90 48.32
CA THR A 492 22.65 17.52 49.62
C THR A 492 21.92 18.87 49.46
N GLU A 493 21.38 19.40 50.55
CA GLU A 493 20.77 20.75 50.59
C GLU A 493 21.82 21.86 50.65
N VAL A 494 22.86 21.64 51.45
CA VAL A 494 24.07 22.46 51.50
C VAL A 494 25.18 21.71 50.78
N ASP A 495 25.80 22.37 49.82
CA ASP A 495 26.98 21.87 49.13
C ASP A 495 28.24 21.98 50.02
N LYS A 496 29.13 21.01 49.88
CA LYS A 496 30.38 20.87 50.64
C LYS A 496 31.54 20.41 49.75
N ALA A 497 31.33 20.25 48.45
CA ALA A 497 32.39 19.89 47.51
C ALA A 497 33.30 21.11 47.25
N LYS A 498 34.58 20.85 46.94
CA LYS A 498 35.52 21.90 46.52
C LYS A 498 35.59 21.94 45.00
N HIS A 499 34.68 22.68 44.39
CA HIS A 499 34.58 22.84 42.94
C HIS A 499 35.76 23.63 42.34
N GLU A 500 36.46 23.05 41.36
CA GLU A 500 37.60 23.68 40.67
C GLU A 500 37.30 23.93 39.18
N ILE A 501 37.50 25.17 38.73
CA ILE A 501 37.33 25.58 37.32
C ILE A 501 38.54 25.15 36.50
N LYS A 502 38.28 24.38 35.43
CA LYS A 502 39.27 23.86 34.49
C LYS A 502 38.93 24.32 33.07
N HIS A 503 39.95 24.72 32.30
CA HIS A 503 39.80 25.08 30.90
C HIS A 503 40.63 24.15 30.02
N ASP A 504 40.01 23.52 29.02
CA ASP A 504 40.65 22.72 27.98
C ASP A 504 40.05 23.08 26.62
N LYS A 505 40.88 23.20 25.57
CA LYS A 505 40.47 23.43 24.16
C LYS A 505 39.35 24.47 23.95
N GLY A 506 39.39 25.58 24.70
CA GLY A 506 38.40 26.67 24.63
C GLY A 506 37.09 26.43 25.39
N ARG A 507 36.92 25.27 26.02
CA ARG A 507 35.81 24.94 26.92
C ARG A 507 36.15 25.29 28.38
N THR A 508 35.16 25.75 29.14
CA THR A 508 35.22 25.80 30.60
C THR A 508 34.45 24.61 31.18
N THR A 509 34.98 23.99 32.22
CA THR A 509 34.32 22.96 33.03
C THR A 509 34.57 23.24 34.51
N VAL A 510 33.72 22.72 35.39
CA VAL A 510 33.90 22.78 36.84
C VAL A 510 33.93 21.34 37.35
N SER A 511 34.86 21.01 38.24
CA SER A 511 34.93 19.65 38.79
C SER A 511 33.73 19.35 39.69
N ASP A 512 33.36 18.07 39.80
CA ASP A 512 32.46 17.53 40.83
C ASP A 512 31.00 18.04 40.83
N THR A 513 30.60 18.87 39.85
CA THR A 513 29.24 19.39 39.70
C THR A 513 28.29 18.36 39.06
N VAL A 514 27.02 18.37 39.47
CA VAL A 514 25.98 17.53 38.87
C VAL A 514 25.56 18.09 37.51
N VAL A 515 25.90 17.34 36.45
CA VAL A 515 25.38 17.53 35.09
C VAL A 515 24.19 16.59 34.89
N VAL A 516 23.02 17.16 34.57
CA VAL A 516 21.76 16.43 34.36
C VAL A 516 21.53 16.25 32.86
N PRO A 517 21.35 15.02 32.34
CA PRO A 517 20.88 14.83 30.96
C PRO A 517 19.44 15.35 30.84
N LEU A 518 19.09 15.94 29.68
CA LEU A 518 17.79 16.57 29.48
C LEU A 518 17.10 15.99 28.25
N ASP A 519 15.99 15.27 28.46
CA ASP A 519 15.19 14.64 27.39
C ASP A 519 14.07 15.55 26.87
N SER A 520 13.70 16.60 27.62
CA SER A 520 12.66 17.56 27.23
C SER A 520 12.80 18.93 27.92
N PRO A 521 12.18 20.00 27.37
CA PRO A 521 12.12 21.32 28.02
C PRO A 521 11.60 21.29 29.47
N ALA A 522 10.67 20.38 29.78
CA ALA A 522 10.10 20.19 31.13
C ALA A 522 11.19 19.99 32.20
N GLN A 523 12.21 19.19 31.86
CA GLN A 523 13.28 18.85 32.77
C GLN A 523 14.17 20.07 33.08
N VAL A 524 14.26 21.04 32.17
CA VAL A 524 14.94 22.32 32.42
C VAL A 524 14.15 23.17 33.42
N PHE A 525 12.84 23.30 33.26
CA PHE A 525 12.00 24.05 34.21
C PHE A 525 12.02 23.41 35.62
N ALA A 526 11.95 22.08 35.71
CA ALA A 526 12.10 21.36 36.96
C ALA A 526 13.50 21.54 37.60
N LEU A 527 14.56 21.61 36.78
CA LEU A 527 15.93 21.89 37.20
C LEU A 527 16.09 23.31 37.73
N LEU A 528 15.52 24.32 37.05
CA LEU A 528 15.53 25.72 37.49
C LEU A 528 14.78 25.89 38.81
N GLU A 529 13.57 25.35 38.94
CA GLU A 529 12.80 25.41 40.18
C GLU A 529 13.49 24.67 41.35
N LYS A 530 14.15 23.53 41.09
CA LYS A 530 14.99 22.84 42.09
C LYS A 530 16.16 23.72 42.55
N ALA A 531 16.84 24.39 41.61
CA ALA A 531 17.97 25.26 41.92
C ALA A 531 17.52 26.52 42.69
N LYS A 532 16.43 27.15 42.26
CA LYS A 532 15.80 28.32 42.89
C LYS A 532 15.37 28.04 44.33
N LYS A 533 14.72 26.91 44.60
CA LYS A 533 14.36 26.47 45.96
C LYS A 533 15.58 26.27 46.85
N ARG A 534 16.69 25.76 46.32
CA ARG A 534 17.95 25.63 47.08
C ARG A 534 18.64 26.95 47.34
N ARG A 535 18.67 27.85 46.35
CA ARG A 535 19.15 29.24 46.52
C ARG A 535 18.32 29.98 47.58
N GLN A 536 17.01 29.69 47.68
CA GLN A 536 16.13 30.19 48.74
C GLN A 536 16.41 29.57 50.12
N VAL A 537 16.58 28.25 50.24
CA VAL A 537 16.95 27.61 51.53
C VAL A 537 18.33 28.09 52.02
N ALA A 538 19.28 28.25 51.10
CA ALA A 538 20.59 28.82 51.39
C ALA A 538 20.55 30.32 51.75
N ALA A 539 19.43 31.01 51.50
CA ALA A 539 19.15 32.38 51.91
C ALA A 539 18.41 32.44 53.27
N THR A 540 17.39 31.62 53.50
CA THR A 540 16.69 31.60 54.80
C THR A 540 17.61 31.18 55.95
N LEU A 541 18.67 30.42 55.66
CA LEU A 541 19.74 30.09 56.60
C LEU A 541 20.78 31.22 56.84
N MET A 542 20.91 32.22 55.93
CA MET A 542 22.03 33.19 55.95
C MET A 542 21.71 34.62 55.41
N ASN A 543 20.47 35.10 55.53
CA ASN A 543 19.94 36.37 54.95
C ASN A 543 19.66 36.33 53.44
N GLU A 544 19.04 37.42 52.95
CA GLU A 544 18.60 37.67 51.57
C GLU A 544 19.75 37.63 50.54
N ARG A 545 20.12 36.41 50.15
CA ARG A 545 21.30 36.04 49.37
C ARG A 545 21.12 36.09 47.84
N SER A 546 19.89 36.14 47.35
CA SER A 546 19.57 36.06 45.90
C SER A 546 20.08 37.26 45.10
N SER A 547 20.07 38.47 45.67
CA SER A 547 20.70 39.67 45.10
C SER A 547 22.22 39.71 45.26
N ARG A 548 22.76 38.88 46.16
CA ARG A 548 24.13 38.91 46.69
C ARG A 548 25.04 37.78 46.19
N SER A 549 24.56 37.04 45.19
CA SER A 549 25.21 35.87 44.59
C SER A 549 25.09 35.96 43.07
N HIS A 550 26.10 35.46 42.34
CA HIS A 550 25.97 35.29 40.88
C HIS A 550 25.39 33.91 40.59
N SER A 551 24.41 33.82 39.69
CA SER A 551 23.82 32.56 39.25
C SER A 551 24.25 32.24 37.83
N VAL A 552 24.61 30.98 37.56
CA VAL A 552 25.15 30.53 36.27
C VAL A 552 24.43 29.27 35.82
N PHE A 553 23.49 29.42 34.89
CA PHE A 553 22.87 28.32 34.17
C PHE A 553 23.74 27.96 32.96
N MET A 554 24.02 26.67 32.76
CA MET A 554 24.77 26.16 31.61
C MET A 554 23.99 25.02 30.95
N LEU A 555 23.48 25.28 29.75
CA LEU A 555 22.90 24.30 28.86
C LEU A 555 23.93 23.92 27.80
N ARG A 556 24.50 22.73 27.93
CA ARG A 556 25.39 22.13 26.93
C ARG A 556 24.56 21.37 25.90
N VAL A 557 24.92 21.53 24.63
CA VAL A 557 24.23 20.94 23.48
C VAL A 557 25.26 20.24 22.60
N ARG A 558 25.03 18.96 22.29
CA ARG A 558 25.92 18.14 21.47
C ARG A 558 25.18 17.64 20.24
N GLY A 559 25.56 18.11 19.05
CA GLY A 559 25.01 17.65 17.78
C GLY A 559 25.88 16.59 17.12
N GLN A 560 25.26 15.63 16.44
CA GLN A 560 25.93 14.68 15.54
C GLN A 560 25.08 14.52 14.28
N ASN A 561 25.71 14.54 13.10
CA ASN A 561 25.06 14.25 11.83
C ASN A 561 25.54 12.90 11.28
N ALA A 562 24.60 11.96 11.11
CA ALA A 562 24.93 10.59 10.69
C ALA A 562 25.28 10.46 9.19
N THR A 563 24.97 11.47 8.38
CA THR A 563 25.24 11.49 6.93
C THR A 563 26.55 12.19 6.60
N THR A 564 26.87 13.30 7.28
CA THR A 564 28.08 14.10 7.02
C THR A 564 29.25 13.78 7.96
N MET A 565 29.03 12.94 8.99
CA MET A 565 29.98 12.64 10.07
C MET A 565 30.43 13.89 10.88
N GLU A 566 29.77 15.04 10.71
CA GLU A 566 30.01 16.22 11.56
C GLU A 566 29.43 16.02 12.97
N ALA A 567 30.19 16.42 13.98
CA ALA A 567 29.69 16.62 15.34
C ALA A 567 30.04 18.03 15.86
N CYS A 568 29.20 18.56 16.75
CA CYS A 568 29.42 19.82 17.45
C CYS A 568 29.12 19.69 18.96
N ASP A 569 29.80 20.45 19.81
CA ASP A 569 29.70 20.33 21.28
C ASP A 569 29.92 21.69 21.98
N ALA A 570 28.83 22.43 22.14
CA ALA A 570 28.80 23.84 22.57
C ALA A 570 28.02 24.04 23.88
N VAL A 571 28.23 25.20 24.52
CA VAL A 571 27.53 25.59 25.76
C VAL A 571 26.85 26.95 25.59
N LEU A 572 25.57 27.02 25.97
CA LEU A 572 24.85 28.24 26.29
C LEU A 572 24.98 28.52 27.79
N SER A 573 25.69 29.59 28.15
CA SER A 573 25.82 30.07 29.52
C SER A 573 24.93 31.30 29.72
N LEU A 574 23.97 31.22 30.65
CA LEU A 574 23.06 32.31 31.02
C LEU A 574 23.34 32.70 32.47
N VAL A 575 23.74 33.95 32.70
CA VAL A 575 24.34 34.41 33.96
C VAL A 575 23.58 35.58 34.54
N ASP A 576 23.01 35.41 35.74
CA ASP A 576 22.44 36.50 36.54
C ASP A 576 23.52 36.99 37.52
N LEU A 577 24.13 38.15 37.26
CA LEU A 577 25.15 38.69 38.15
C LEU A 577 24.52 39.23 39.44
N ALA A 578 25.30 39.31 40.52
CA ALA A 578 24.88 40.00 41.74
C ALA A 578 24.64 41.51 41.49
N GLY A 579 23.95 42.18 42.42
CA GLY A 579 23.70 43.62 42.36
C GLY A 579 24.99 44.45 42.23
N SER A 580 24.99 45.42 41.30
CA SER A 580 26.12 46.31 41.05
C SER A 580 26.14 47.58 41.92
N GLU A 581 25.21 47.73 42.85
CA GLU A 581 25.11 48.86 43.78
C GLU A 581 26.30 48.97 44.74
N ARG A 582 26.65 50.21 45.10
CA ARG A 582 27.82 50.48 45.95
C ARG A 582 27.56 50.13 47.41
N LEU A 583 28.62 49.64 48.08
CA LEU A 583 28.67 49.38 49.52
C LEU A 583 27.99 50.47 50.38
N ALA A 584 28.35 51.74 50.18
CA ALA A 584 27.82 52.88 50.92
C ALA A 584 26.29 53.09 50.78
N ASN A 585 25.70 52.63 49.67
CA ASN A 585 24.26 52.71 49.42
C ASN A 585 23.50 51.48 49.97
N SER A 586 24.22 50.43 50.42
CA SER A 586 23.64 49.14 50.81
C SER A 586 23.27 49.01 52.29
N GLY A 587 23.69 49.95 53.14
CA GLY A 587 23.51 49.90 54.60
C GLY A 587 24.23 48.73 55.31
N SER A 588 25.11 48.00 54.61
CA SER A 588 25.69 46.73 55.08
C SER A 588 26.73 46.89 56.20
N ASP A 589 27.17 48.11 56.52
CA ASP A 589 28.26 48.39 57.48
C ASP A 589 27.96 47.97 58.93
N LYS A 590 26.68 47.68 59.25
CA LYS A 590 26.22 47.25 60.59
C LYS A 590 26.28 45.74 60.82
N ASP A 591 26.53 44.94 59.79
CA ASP A 591 26.55 43.47 59.86
C ASP A 591 27.83 42.95 59.18
N PRO A 592 28.78 42.34 59.93
CA PRO A 592 30.05 41.85 59.37
C PRO A 592 29.90 40.83 58.24
N ILE A 593 28.82 40.06 58.22
CA ILE A 593 28.55 39.09 57.13
C ILE A 593 28.12 39.86 55.89
N ARG A 594 27.14 40.77 56.02
CA ARG A 594 26.65 41.60 54.91
C ARG A 594 27.72 42.51 54.32
N LEU A 595 28.62 43.03 55.15
CA LEU A 595 29.79 43.79 54.71
C LEU A 595 30.73 42.92 53.86
N LYS A 596 31.02 41.69 54.31
CA LYS A 596 31.86 40.72 53.57
C LYS A 596 31.24 40.26 52.24
N GLU A 597 29.92 40.06 52.21
CA GLU A 597 29.18 39.82 50.96
C GLU A 597 29.36 40.97 49.98
N ALA A 598 29.04 42.20 50.40
CA ALA A 598 29.11 43.37 49.55
C ALA A 598 30.54 43.69 49.07
N GLN A 599 31.56 43.42 49.90
CA GLN A 599 32.97 43.44 49.48
C GLN A 599 33.28 42.37 48.43
N SER A 600 32.82 41.13 48.60
CA SER A 600 33.06 40.04 47.63
C SER A 600 32.36 40.27 46.29
N ILE A 601 31.14 40.83 46.30
CA ILE A 601 30.40 41.21 45.10
C ILE A 601 31.18 42.28 44.35
N ASN A 602 31.51 43.39 45.02
CA ASN A 602 32.28 44.48 44.42
C ASN A 602 33.65 44.00 43.90
N LYS A 603 34.39 43.17 44.64
CA LYS A 603 35.64 42.54 44.16
C LYS A 603 35.43 41.81 42.82
N SER A 604 34.39 40.99 42.71
CA SER A 604 34.12 40.21 41.49
C SER A 604 33.69 41.07 40.29
N LEU A 605 32.88 42.11 40.51
CA LEU A 605 32.43 43.03 39.47
C LEU A 605 33.53 44.01 39.04
N SER A 606 34.36 44.50 39.97
CA SER A 606 35.58 45.26 39.65
C SER A 606 36.57 44.41 38.85
N SER A 607 36.81 43.15 39.24
CA SER A 607 37.66 42.23 38.48
C SER A 607 37.15 42.03 37.05
N LEU A 608 35.83 41.98 36.85
CA LEU A 608 35.21 41.91 35.52
C LEU A 608 35.45 43.20 34.71
N ALA A 609 35.33 44.37 35.35
CA ALA A 609 35.65 45.64 34.72
C ALA A 609 37.14 45.81 34.37
N ASP A 610 38.06 45.25 35.17
CA ASP A 610 39.50 45.23 34.89
C ASP A 610 39.82 44.31 33.70
N VAL A 611 39.24 43.11 33.66
CA VAL A 611 39.36 42.16 32.54
C VAL A 611 38.87 42.79 31.23
N ILE A 612 37.70 43.43 31.26
CA ILE A 612 37.12 44.11 30.09
C ILE A 612 37.97 45.33 29.68
N SER A 613 38.47 46.11 30.63
CA SER A 613 39.35 47.26 30.34
C SER A 613 40.68 46.79 29.69
N ALA A 614 41.28 45.71 30.17
CA ALA A 614 42.48 45.11 29.57
C ALA A 614 42.22 44.53 28.17
N LEU A 615 41.08 43.87 27.95
CA LEU A 615 40.64 43.40 26.63
C LEU A 615 40.49 44.55 25.63
N GLY A 616 39.92 45.69 26.05
CA GLY A 616 39.81 46.89 25.20
C GLY A 616 41.16 47.53 24.87
N GLN A 617 42.09 47.57 25.83
CA GLN A 617 43.42 48.17 25.67
C GLN A 617 44.37 47.35 24.79
N ASN A 618 44.22 46.02 24.74
CA ASN A 618 45.03 45.14 23.89
C ASN A 618 44.85 45.36 22.36
N LYS A 619 44.00 46.32 21.95
CA LYS A 619 43.97 46.87 20.58
C LYS A 619 45.21 47.72 20.23
N SER A 620 45.81 48.38 21.21
CA SER A 620 46.68 49.54 20.98
C SER A 620 48.16 49.30 21.27
N SER A 621 48.53 48.17 21.88
CA SER A 621 49.92 47.80 22.18
C SER A 621 50.33 46.54 21.43
N SER A 622 51.52 46.55 20.84
CA SER A 622 52.15 45.35 20.24
C SER A 622 52.53 44.30 21.30
N SER A 623 52.54 44.67 22.58
CA SER A 623 52.56 43.75 23.72
C SER A 623 51.15 43.26 24.07
N LEU A 624 50.99 41.94 24.16
CA LEU A 624 49.85 41.29 24.81
C LEU A 624 49.91 41.55 26.32
N ASN A 625 49.15 42.54 26.81
CA ASN A 625 49.08 42.83 28.24
C ASN A 625 48.28 41.73 28.95
N HIS A 626 48.78 41.28 30.11
CA HIS A 626 48.20 40.19 30.88
C HIS A 626 46.78 40.53 31.37
N ILE A 627 45.78 39.79 30.87
CA ILE A 627 44.37 39.97 31.25
C ILE A 627 44.12 39.26 32.59
N PRO A 628 43.65 39.96 33.65
CA PRO A 628 43.60 39.46 35.03
C PRO A 628 42.41 38.53 35.33
N TYR A 629 42.18 37.50 34.49
CA TYR A 629 41.09 36.53 34.64
C TYR A 629 41.08 35.80 35.99
N ARG A 630 42.19 35.75 36.73
CA ARG A 630 42.28 35.04 38.02
C ARG A 630 41.92 35.88 39.25
N ASN A 631 41.57 37.16 39.09
CA ASN A 631 41.30 38.05 40.24
C ASN A 631 40.01 37.68 41.00
N SER A 632 39.06 37.01 40.36
CA SER A 632 37.88 36.42 41.01
C SER A 632 37.45 35.12 40.33
N THR A 633 36.70 34.29 41.06
CA THR A 633 36.14 33.04 40.54
C THR A 633 35.19 33.27 39.36
N LEU A 634 34.44 34.39 39.38
CA LEU A 634 33.58 34.82 38.27
C LEU A 634 34.37 35.08 36.99
N THR A 635 35.42 35.90 37.05
CA THR A 635 36.23 36.21 35.86
C THR A 635 37.05 35.02 35.37
N TRP A 636 37.38 34.07 36.26
CA TRP A 636 38.03 32.83 35.85
C TRP A 636 37.04 31.92 35.11
N LEU A 637 35.81 31.74 35.62
CA LEU A 637 34.76 30.95 34.94
C LEU A 637 34.44 31.52 33.55
N LEU A 638 34.22 32.84 33.46
CA LEU A 638 33.91 33.57 32.23
C LEU A 638 35.10 33.75 31.27
N LYS A 639 36.29 33.23 31.58
CA LYS A 639 37.50 33.41 30.75
C LYS A 639 37.32 33.02 29.29
N ASN A 640 36.61 31.93 28.99
CA ASN A 640 36.38 31.52 27.58
C ASN A 640 35.27 32.35 26.92
N SER A 641 34.25 32.77 27.68
CA SER A 641 33.21 33.70 27.23
C SER A 641 33.79 35.06 26.80
N LEU A 642 34.72 35.59 27.60
CA LEU A 642 35.40 36.87 27.40
C LEU A 642 36.74 36.73 26.66
N GLY A 643 37.09 35.51 26.22
CA GLY A 643 38.36 35.19 25.60
C GLY A 643 38.31 34.99 24.08
N GLY A 644 37.17 35.25 23.44
CA GLY A 644 36.98 35.07 21.99
C GLY A 644 36.72 33.61 21.56
N ASN A 645 36.45 32.70 22.50
CA ASN A 645 36.00 31.33 22.21
C ASN A 645 34.46 31.18 22.31
N SER A 646 33.75 32.31 22.30
CA SER A 646 32.31 32.41 22.50
C SER A 646 31.77 33.69 21.87
N LYS A 647 30.50 33.66 21.43
CA LYS A 647 29.70 34.86 21.15
C LYS A 647 29.06 35.33 22.46
N THR A 648 29.18 36.60 22.79
CA THR A 648 28.91 37.10 24.14
C THR A 648 28.03 38.34 24.14
N LEU A 649 27.04 38.37 25.04
CA LEU A 649 26.07 39.46 25.17
C LEU A 649 25.96 39.91 26.64
N MET A 650 26.11 41.21 26.86
CA MET A 650 25.73 41.88 28.09
C MET A 650 24.27 42.36 27.99
N LEU A 651 23.42 41.93 28.93
CA LEU A 651 22.10 42.52 29.16
C LEU A 651 22.19 43.52 30.32
N LEU A 652 22.37 44.80 29.99
CA LEU A 652 22.30 45.89 30.96
C LEU A 652 20.84 46.14 31.35
N ALA A 653 20.45 45.82 32.58
CA ALA A 653 19.11 46.08 33.11
C ALA A 653 19.11 47.33 34.00
N LEU A 654 18.23 48.29 33.69
CA LEU A 654 18.10 49.59 34.37
C LEU A 654 16.72 49.79 34.99
N SER A 655 16.66 50.45 36.14
CA SER A 655 15.41 50.91 36.75
C SER A 655 15.02 52.31 36.25
N PRO A 656 13.73 52.61 36.00
CA PRO A 656 13.26 53.94 35.59
C PRO A 656 13.21 54.97 36.74
N MET A 657 13.62 54.65 37.97
CA MET A 657 13.48 55.54 39.13
C MET A 657 14.60 56.59 39.24
N ALA A 658 14.25 57.82 39.63
CA ALA A 658 15.18 58.92 39.91
C ALA A 658 16.15 58.57 41.05
N ALA A 659 15.68 57.88 42.10
CA ALA A 659 16.49 57.39 43.22
C ALA A 659 17.59 56.39 42.82
N HIS A 660 17.57 55.89 41.58
CA HIS A 660 18.52 54.91 41.04
C HIS A 660 19.40 55.49 39.92
N LEU A 661 19.22 56.76 39.57
CA LEU A 661 19.88 57.44 38.46
C LEU A 661 21.42 57.37 38.53
N ASN A 662 22.01 57.51 39.71
CA ASN A 662 23.48 57.46 39.89
C ASN A 662 24.06 56.05 39.64
N GLU A 663 23.37 54.99 40.05
CA GLU A 663 23.80 53.60 39.79
C GLU A 663 23.50 53.19 38.35
N SER A 664 22.40 53.68 37.75
CA SER A 664 22.14 53.58 36.31
C SER A 664 23.26 54.23 35.50
N LEU A 665 23.69 55.45 35.83
CA LEU A 665 24.83 56.12 35.18
C LEU A 665 26.16 55.36 35.35
N CYS A 666 26.42 54.77 36.53
CA CYS A 666 27.59 53.93 36.72
C CYS A 666 27.53 52.67 35.82
N SER A 667 26.36 52.05 35.73
CA SER A 667 26.12 50.84 34.95
C SER A 667 26.20 51.08 33.44
N LEU A 668 25.67 52.21 32.96
CA LEU A 668 25.78 52.68 31.58
C LEU A 668 27.24 52.95 31.20
N ARG A 669 28.00 53.69 32.03
CA ARG A 669 29.44 53.96 31.81
C ARG A 669 30.27 52.67 31.77
N PHE A 670 29.93 51.67 32.58
CA PHE A 670 30.55 50.34 32.50
C PHE A 670 30.17 49.65 31.18
N ALA A 671 28.89 49.61 30.82
CA ALA A 671 28.41 49.02 29.58
C ALA A 671 29.05 49.63 28.32
N THR A 672 29.33 50.95 28.31
CA THR A 672 30.07 51.60 27.20
C THR A 672 31.51 51.08 27.08
N LYS A 673 32.17 50.74 28.20
CA LYS A 673 33.47 50.04 28.15
C LYS A 673 33.30 48.65 27.53
N VAL A 674 32.27 47.89 27.92
CA VAL A 674 31.99 46.56 27.34
C VAL A 674 31.79 46.66 25.83
N ASN A 675 30.93 47.59 25.37
CA ASN A 675 30.60 47.78 23.96
C ASN A 675 31.81 48.18 23.09
N SER A 676 32.79 48.88 23.66
CA SER A 676 34.01 49.28 22.95
C SER A 676 35.11 48.20 22.94
N THR A 677 34.94 47.09 23.66
CA THR A 677 35.83 45.92 23.53
C THR A 677 35.54 45.11 22.27
N THR A 678 36.59 44.58 21.66
CA THR A 678 36.46 43.55 20.61
C THR A 678 37.41 42.42 20.93
N ILE A 679 36.93 41.18 20.87
CA ILE A 679 37.74 39.98 21.03
C ILE A 679 37.76 39.22 19.70
N GLY A 680 38.76 38.36 19.52
CA GLY A 680 38.90 37.49 18.34
C GLY A 680 37.67 36.61 18.07
N THR A 681 37.59 36.09 16.85
CA THR A 681 36.41 35.38 16.33
C THR A 681 36.13 34.06 17.05
N ALA A 682 34.87 33.88 17.42
CA ALA A 682 34.37 32.69 18.11
C ALA A 682 34.52 31.45 17.22
N LYS A 683 35.28 30.45 17.68
CA LYS A 683 35.48 29.20 16.92
C LYS A 683 34.42 28.16 17.27
N ALA A 684 33.83 27.54 16.26
CA ALA A 684 32.94 26.41 16.45
C ALA A 684 33.72 25.21 17.02
N ILE A 685 33.21 24.60 18.09
CA ILE A 685 33.72 23.32 18.59
C ILE A 685 33.10 22.22 17.74
N LYS A 686 33.72 21.98 16.57
CA LYS A 686 33.40 20.87 15.67
C LYS A 686 34.46 19.77 15.73
N SER A 687 34.03 18.54 15.53
CA SER A 687 34.88 17.38 15.26
C SER A 687 34.24 16.52 14.18
N ILE A 688 35.05 15.90 13.32
CA ILE A 688 34.58 14.77 12.51
C ILE A 688 34.54 13.55 13.44
N ALA A 689 33.47 12.77 13.39
CA ALA A 689 33.41 11.48 14.05
C ALA A 689 34.26 10.46 13.27
N ASN A 690 35.13 9.72 13.97
CA ASN A 690 35.88 8.57 13.42
C ASN A 690 35.13 7.27 13.69
#